data_AF-A0AA90TZM8-F1
#
_entry.id   AF-A0AA90TZM8-F1
#
_cell.length_a   1.000
_cell.length_b   1.000
_cell.length_c   1.000
_cell.angle_alpha   90.00
_cell.angle_beta   90.00
_cell.angle_gamma   90.00
#
_symmetry.space_group_name_H-M   'P 1'
#
loop_
_entity.id
_entity.type
_entity.pdbx_description
1 polymer ?
#
loop_
_entity_poly.entity_id
_entity_poly.type
_entity_poly.pdbx_seq_one_letter_code
_entity_poly.pdbx_strand_id
1 'polypeptide(L)'
;MGAIVPAVKEHFPTNSRLEKALRLFLPAFDVTYTSISRYRKSATYTEYIFLKAEQSFKEGFGFEREILCIISNKSEFQAKDAEIIDLIYNENKSRVDPFVCVLLSECNEINDKIEMLVHKDPDNLCIVPFSIPDLLNNKPQIPEIRSKFQKYMFSRDLFAFESPIKRDISFFGREDILLNFIDRFKTGQNSGLFGLRKIGKTSVLYAISRRIKSKDIGTSLYFDCANPSFYKARWYDCLQILVKRLYDDIDIDKSQVNAFTSKYNEMNASDYFYDDIKLVLKDEDDRVLMMLDEIEWISFNTSSDPHWESDFIPFWQTFRSAHQNLNGKFCFMISGVNPKCIEEEAVLGYDNPLFALIDPTFLQPFDTNTTREMVRKLGRYMGIKFEEELYPKLYELYGGHPFLVRHACSKLCYYEKTRPITFNLEIFNQHADKINLSLMPYVKQILNVLAIWYPNEYQQIIELAQGNVEDIKKHLGDKPQYIEHLLGYGIVNFIDGDPKLSIFVMSKQLKVSPKNADNLLSKYNSKEANENIDDIHAEVSMRRNKIERKLRNLLKQTLKLMYGKKCMDELMKSISDHGGLNRYSYDDVWKHLYFKDLSQIIDKNWILLQNWFSRDKNEVMFWMKHINEFRVDAHNNEISNDDFLYLKVAFTRLEEALETVD
;
A
#
# COMPACT_ATOMS: atom_id res chain seq x y z
N MET A 1 -33.30 6.74 30.60
CA MET A 1 -32.34 7.76 31.03
C MET A 1 -31.33 7.10 31.93
N GLY A 2 -30.12 6.89 31.41
CA GLY A 2 -28.87 6.81 32.17
C GLY A 2 -28.88 5.95 33.42
N ALA A 3 -28.76 4.64 33.28
CA ALA A 3 -28.59 3.75 34.42
C ALA A 3 -27.15 3.23 34.53
N ILE A 4 -26.60 3.24 35.76
CA ILE A 4 -25.54 2.29 36.11
C ILE A 4 -26.25 0.95 36.29
N VAL A 5 -26.00 0.01 35.39
CA VAL A 5 -26.66 -1.31 35.39
C VAL A 5 -26.45 -1.96 36.77
N PRO A 6 -27.47 -2.54 37.42
CA PRO A 6 -27.37 -3.02 38.81
C PRO A 6 -26.18 -3.96 39.06
N ALA A 7 -25.84 -4.83 38.11
CA ALA A 7 -24.69 -5.73 38.17
C ALA A 7 -23.32 -5.01 38.25
N VAL A 8 -23.25 -3.75 37.80
CA VAL A 8 -22.05 -2.92 37.80
C VAL A 8 -21.90 -2.17 39.13
N LYS A 9 -22.98 -1.97 39.91
CA LYS A 9 -22.95 -1.23 41.17
C LYS A 9 -22.14 -1.92 42.27
N GLU A 10 -22.09 -3.25 42.28
CA GLU A 10 -21.34 -4.03 43.29
C GLU A 10 -19.81 -3.98 43.07
N HIS A 11 -19.38 -3.77 41.83
CA HIS A 11 -17.97 -3.69 41.43
C HIS A 11 -17.54 -2.27 41.07
N PHE A 12 -18.41 -1.29 41.35
CA PHE A 12 -18.16 0.11 41.05
C PHE A 12 -17.12 0.66 42.03
N PRO A 13 -16.18 1.51 41.57
CA PRO A 13 -15.24 2.15 42.48
C PRO A 13 -16.03 2.96 43.50
N THR A 14 -15.88 2.64 44.79
CA THR A 14 -16.46 3.38 45.93
C THR A 14 -15.84 4.77 46.12
N ASN A 15 -15.10 5.27 45.13
CA ASN A 15 -14.61 6.63 45.10
C ASN A 15 -15.76 7.60 44.79
N SER A 16 -16.27 8.25 45.85
CA SER A 16 -17.40 9.19 45.76
C SER A 16 -17.22 10.32 44.74
N ARG A 17 -15.97 10.68 44.37
CA ARG A 17 -15.70 11.69 43.35
C ARG A 17 -15.93 11.18 41.93
N LEU A 18 -15.42 9.99 41.62
CA LEU A 18 -15.61 9.38 40.31
C LEU A 18 -17.10 9.12 40.03
N GLU A 19 -17.83 8.60 41.02
CA GLU A 19 -19.28 8.39 40.89
C GLU A 19 -20.00 9.71 40.60
N LYS A 20 -19.63 10.80 41.29
CA LYS A 20 -20.19 12.14 41.03
C LYS A 20 -19.86 12.64 39.62
N ALA A 21 -18.64 12.41 39.13
CA ALA A 21 -18.24 12.81 37.77
C ALA A 21 -19.00 11.99 36.71
N LEU A 22 -19.13 10.68 36.89
CA LEU A 22 -19.85 9.79 35.97
C LEU A 22 -21.34 10.08 35.92
N ARG A 23 -21.97 10.50 37.03
CA ARG A 23 -23.38 10.93 37.05
C ARG A 23 -23.68 12.07 36.08
N LEU A 24 -22.69 12.89 35.71
CA LEU A 24 -22.84 13.95 34.71
C LEU A 24 -22.95 13.40 33.27
N PHE A 25 -22.41 12.20 33.02
CA PHE A 25 -22.50 11.52 31.73
C PHE A 25 -23.78 10.69 31.58
N LEU A 26 -24.39 10.27 32.69
CA LEU A 26 -25.57 9.39 32.68
C LEU A 26 -26.72 9.87 31.77
N PRO A 27 -27.04 11.18 31.67
CA PRO A 27 -28.11 11.59 30.75
C PRO A 27 -27.78 11.39 29.26
N ALA A 28 -26.51 11.13 28.91
CA ALA A 28 -26.05 10.83 27.56
C ALA A 28 -25.58 9.39 27.34
N PHE A 29 -25.25 8.66 28.42
CA PHE A 29 -24.65 7.32 28.35
C PHE A 29 -25.11 6.42 29.51
N ASP A 30 -25.38 5.15 29.23
CA ASP A 30 -25.50 4.11 30.26
C ASP A 30 -24.13 3.51 30.57
N VAL A 31 -23.87 3.17 31.84
CA VAL A 31 -22.65 2.44 32.22
C VAL A 31 -22.97 0.95 32.31
N THR A 32 -22.41 0.17 31.41
CA THR A 32 -22.79 -1.23 31.19
C THR A 32 -21.74 -2.25 31.64
N TYR A 33 -20.52 -1.79 31.93
CA TYR A 33 -19.42 -2.64 32.37
C TYR A 33 -18.38 -1.85 33.15
N THR A 34 -17.69 -2.51 34.07
CA THR A 34 -16.55 -1.98 34.81
C THR A 34 -15.50 -3.08 35.00
N SER A 35 -14.22 -2.73 34.92
CA SER A 35 -13.12 -3.65 35.20
C SER A 35 -11.83 -2.88 35.51
N ILE A 36 -10.83 -3.61 36.00
CA ILE A 36 -9.52 -3.09 36.35
C ILE A 36 -8.47 -3.90 35.59
N SER A 37 -7.67 -3.25 34.75
CA SER A 37 -6.55 -3.88 34.07
C SER A 37 -5.24 -3.56 34.79
N ARG A 38 -4.35 -4.57 34.86
CA ARG A 38 -3.00 -4.45 35.41
C ARG A 38 -2.00 -4.59 34.28
N TYR A 39 -1.24 -3.53 34.01
CA TYR A 39 -0.20 -3.55 33.00
C TYR A 39 1.01 -4.35 33.51
N ARG A 40 1.41 -5.44 32.84
CA ARG A 40 2.47 -6.36 33.34
C ARG A 40 3.82 -5.68 33.61
N LYS A 41 4.13 -4.55 32.94
CA LYS A 41 5.38 -3.79 33.10
C LYS A 41 5.28 -2.63 34.09
N SER A 42 4.10 -2.31 34.65
CA SER A 42 3.96 -1.27 35.67
C SER A 42 3.05 -1.75 36.81
N ALA A 43 3.40 -1.44 38.06
CA ALA A 43 2.54 -1.76 39.21
C ALA A 43 1.25 -0.91 39.29
N THR A 44 0.81 -0.34 38.17
CA THR A 44 -0.33 0.59 38.08
C THR A 44 -1.57 -0.14 37.58
N TYR A 45 -2.62 -0.09 38.40
CA TYR A 45 -3.96 -0.52 38.04
C TYR A 45 -4.65 0.63 37.31
N THR A 46 -5.28 0.32 36.18
CA THR A 46 -6.08 1.29 35.41
C THR A 46 -7.51 0.77 35.36
N GLU A 47 -8.43 1.58 35.88
CA GLU A 47 -9.85 1.29 35.87
C GLU A 47 -10.43 1.72 34.52
N TYR A 48 -11.37 0.95 34.00
CA TYR A 48 -12.09 1.30 32.78
C TYR A 48 -13.54 0.81 32.84
N ILE A 49 -14.41 1.54 32.14
CA ILE A 49 -15.83 1.25 32.02
C ILE A 49 -16.25 1.31 30.56
N PHE A 50 -17.41 0.72 30.25
CA PHE A 50 -18.05 0.88 28.94
C PHE A 50 -19.28 1.78 29.03
N LEU A 51 -19.35 2.71 28.09
CA LEU A 51 -20.41 3.71 27.97
C LEU A 51 -21.28 3.40 26.76
N LYS A 52 -22.53 3.01 26.97
CA LYS A 52 -23.50 2.82 25.90
C LYS A 52 -24.22 4.14 25.65
N ALA A 53 -23.99 4.74 24.47
CA ALA A 53 -24.59 6.02 24.11
C ALA A 53 -26.12 5.96 23.99
N GLU A 54 -26.78 7.01 24.49
CA GLU A 54 -28.21 7.27 24.25
C GLU A 54 -28.46 7.63 22.78
N GLN A 55 -29.71 7.51 22.32
CA GLN A 55 -30.07 7.63 20.90
C GLN A 55 -29.57 8.92 20.24
N SER A 56 -29.66 10.04 20.96
CA SER A 56 -29.22 11.34 20.44
C SER A 56 -27.71 11.44 20.21
N PHE A 57 -26.89 10.74 21.00
CA PHE A 57 -25.44 10.67 20.79
C PHE A 57 -25.09 9.63 19.73
N LYS A 58 -25.78 8.49 19.69
CA LYS A 58 -25.62 7.49 18.62
C LYS A 58 -25.85 8.10 17.24
N GLU A 59 -26.95 8.82 17.06
CA GLU A 59 -27.29 9.45 15.78
C GLU A 59 -26.36 10.62 15.44
N GLY A 60 -25.92 11.37 16.45
CA GLY A 60 -25.06 12.55 16.26
C GLY A 60 -23.62 12.22 15.88
N PHE A 61 -23.06 11.12 16.41
CA PHE A 61 -21.66 10.74 16.23
C PHE A 61 -21.45 9.41 15.48
N GLY A 62 -22.53 8.67 15.21
CA GLY A 62 -22.46 7.39 14.50
C GLY A 62 -22.04 6.20 15.36
N PHE A 63 -22.15 6.27 16.69
CA PHE A 63 -21.74 5.19 17.58
C PHE A 63 -22.59 3.93 17.37
N GLU A 64 -21.94 2.83 17.01
CA GLU A 64 -22.58 1.51 16.82
C GLU A 64 -22.38 0.60 18.03
N ARG A 65 -21.28 0.78 18.77
CA ARG A 65 -20.87 -0.04 19.92
C ARG A 65 -20.74 0.80 21.19
N GLU A 66 -20.43 0.14 22.30
CA GLU A 66 -20.15 0.82 23.57
C GLU A 66 -18.81 1.57 23.47
N ILE A 67 -18.65 2.69 24.17
CA ILE A 67 -17.41 3.48 24.12
C ILE A 67 -16.55 3.07 25.31
N LEU A 68 -15.26 2.80 25.06
CA LEU A 68 -14.29 2.60 26.13
C LEU A 68 -14.10 3.93 26.88
N CYS A 69 -14.21 3.89 28.20
CA CYS A 69 -13.91 5.02 29.05
C CYS A 69 -12.86 4.61 30.09
N ILE A 70 -11.68 5.21 29.99
CA ILE A 70 -10.55 4.93 30.87
C ILE A 70 -10.51 5.96 31.98
N ILE A 71 -10.22 5.51 33.19
CA ILE A 71 -10.14 6.33 34.39
C ILE A 71 -8.69 6.35 34.87
N SER A 72 -8.08 7.54 34.82
CA SER A 72 -6.73 7.79 35.30
C SER A 72 -6.75 8.60 36.59
N ASN A 73 -6.32 7.97 37.69
CA ASN A 73 -6.19 8.62 39.00
C ASN A 73 -4.86 9.38 39.15
N LYS A 74 -4.08 9.53 38.07
CA LYS A 74 -2.78 10.21 38.10
C LYS A 74 -2.94 11.72 37.93
N SER A 75 -2.24 12.49 38.75
CA SER A 75 -2.16 13.96 38.63
C SER A 75 -1.41 14.42 37.38
N GLU A 76 -0.57 13.54 36.81
CA GLU A 76 0.15 13.77 35.57
C GLU A 76 -0.13 12.68 34.54
N PHE A 77 -0.37 13.10 33.29
CA PHE A 77 -0.45 12.21 32.12
C PHE A 77 0.86 12.26 31.32
N GLN A 78 1.39 11.10 30.93
CA GLN A 78 2.63 10.91 30.19
C GLN A 78 2.39 10.02 28.95
N ALA A 79 3.33 10.00 27.99
CA ALA A 79 3.20 9.21 26.75
C ALA A 79 2.95 7.70 27.00
N LYS A 80 3.59 7.11 28.02
CA LYS A 80 3.38 5.72 28.42
C LYS A 80 1.94 5.42 28.87
N ASP A 81 1.20 6.43 29.31
CA ASP A 81 -0.20 6.25 29.70
C ASP A 81 -1.10 6.08 28.47
N ALA A 82 -0.73 6.65 27.33
CA ALA A 82 -1.41 6.40 26.05
C ALA A 82 -1.19 4.95 25.56
N GLU A 83 -0.01 4.37 25.78
CA GLU A 83 0.25 2.96 25.45
C GLU A 83 -0.66 2.00 26.25
N ILE A 84 -0.97 2.34 27.50
CA ILE A 84 -1.91 1.57 28.33
C ILE A 84 -3.33 1.65 27.76
N ILE A 85 -3.73 2.83 27.26
CA ILE A 85 -5.03 3.01 26.59
C ILE A 85 -5.14 2.07 25.39
N ASP A 86 -4.11 2.04 24.55
CA ASP A 86 -4.09 1.16 23.37
C ASP A 86 -4.11 -0.32 23.76
N LEU A 87 -3.41 -0.73 24.83
CA LEU A 87 -3.44 -2.11 25.32
C LEU A 87 -4.85 -2.52 25.77
N ILE A 88 -5.48 -1.73 26.64
CA ILE A 88 -6.83 -2.03 27.15
C ILE A 88 -7.85 -2.02 26.01
N TYR A 89 -7.71 -1.07 25.07
CA TYR A 89 -8.54 -1.04 23.88
C TYR A 89 -8.38 -2.30 23.04
N ASN A 90 -7.15 -2.76 22.79
CA ASN A 90 -6.88 -3.96 21.99
C ASN A 90 -7.45 -5.24 22.61
N GLU A 91 -7.42 -5.37 23.94
CA GLU A 91 -8.06 -6.48 24.67
C GLU A 91 -9.59 -6.48 24.50
N ASN A 92 -10.21 -5.30 24.32
CA ASN A 92 -11.67 -5.12 24.31
C ASN A 92 -12.24 -4.71 22.94
N LYS A 93 -11.42 -4.72 21.88
CA LYS A 93 -11.73 -4.17 20.55
C LYS A 93 -13.00 -4.72 19.89
N SER A 94 -13.43 -5.93 20.25
CA SER A 94 -14.64 -6.57 19.72
C SER A 94 -15.93 -5.96 20.28
N ARG A 95 -15.86 -5.40 21.49
CA ARG A 95 -17.02 -4.88 22.22
C ARG A 95 -17.14 -3.36 22.16
N VAL A 96 -16.01 -2.65 22.07
CA VAL A 96 -15.99 -1.18 22.10
C VAL A 96 -15.98 -0.54 20.70
N ASP A 97 -16.38 0.73 20.62
CA ASP A 97 -16.34 1.55 19.42
C ASP A 97 -14.88 1.81 19.02
N PRO A 98 -14.54 1.70 17.72
CA PRO A 98 -13.15 1.65 17.30
C PRO A 98 -12.50 3.00 17.02
N PHE A 99 -13.29 4.07 16.97
CA PHE A 99 -12.79 5.40 16.65
C PHE A 99 -12.68 6.28 17.88
N VAL A 100 -13.35 5.97 18.99
CA VAL A 100 -13.41 6.84 20.16
C VAL A 100 -13.15 6.12 21.48
N CYS A 101 -12.44 6.81 22.37
CA CYS A 101 -12.28 6.49 23.77
C CYS A 101 -12.50 7.76 24.60
N VAL A 102 -13.19 7.64 25.72
CA VAL A 102 -13.26 8.70 26.72
C VAL A 102 -12.12 8.51 27.72
N LEU A 103 -11.46 9.59 28.12
CA LEU A 103 -10.46 9.56 29.18
C LEU A 103 -10.91 10.48 30.31
N LEU A 104 -11.25 9.91 31.45
CA LEU A 104 -11.49 10.65 32.70
C LEU A 104 -10.18 10.69 33.48
N SER A 105 -9.68 11.87 33.81
CA SER A 105 -8.37 12.03 34.44
C SER A 105 -8.44 12.98 35.64
N GLU A 106 -7.68 12.68 36.70
CA GLU A 106 -7.44 13.62 37.81
C GLU A 106 -6.43 14.73 37.43
N CYS A 107 -5.83 14.66 36.23
CA CYS A 107 -4.94 15.69 35.71
C CYS A 107 -5.73 16.90 35.17
N ASN A 108 -5.48 18.09 35.73
CA ASN A 108 -6.16 19.33 35.30
C ASN A 108 -5.85 19.70 33.84
N GLU A 109 -4.62 19.52 33.40
CA GLU A 109 -4.13 19.90 32.07
C GLU A 109 -4.34 18.81 31.01
N ILE A 110 -5.23 17.85 31.26
CA ILE A 110 -5.39 16.67 30.39
C ILE A 110 -5.80 17.05 28.96
N ASN A 111 -6.60 18.12 28.79
CA ASN A 111 -7.03 18.57 27.47
C ASN A 111 -5.83 18.98 26.61
N ASP A 112 -4.93 19.80 27.16
CA ASP A 112 -3.75 20.31 26.46
C ASP A 112 -2.75 19.17 26.17
N LYS A 113 -2.58 18.26 27.13
CA LYS A 113 -1.71 17.09 26.96
C LYS A 113 -2.19 16.17 25.84
N ILE A 114 -3.49 15.90 25.78
CA ILE A 114 -4.06 15.08 24.69
C ILE A 114 -3.95 15.81 23.36
N GLU A 115 -4.18 17.13 23.29
CA GLU A 115 -3.99 17.89 22.05
C GLU A 115 -2.53 17.80 21.56
N MET A 116 -1.54 17.93 22.45
CA MET A 116 -0.12 17.77 22.09
C MET A 116 0.25 16.34 21.63
N LEU A 117 -0.42 15.31 22.16
CA LEU A 117 -0.15 13.89 21.85
C LEU A 117 -0.90 13.39 20.61
N VAL A 118 -2.14 13.85 20.39
CA VAL A 118 -3.08 13.31 19.38
C VAL A 118 -2.88 13.92 17.99
N HIS A 119 -2.13 15.01 17.85
CA HIS A 119 -1.88 15.66 16.55
C HIS A 119 -0.95 14.89 15.58
N LYS A 120 -0.51 13.66 15.89
CA LYS A 120 0.52 12.98 15.10
C LYS A 120 0.04 11.86 14.16
N ASP A 121 -1.14 11.27 14.38
CA ASP A 121 -1.60 10.18 13.51
C ASP A 121 -3.14 10.03 13.47
N PRO A 122 -3.79 10.22 12.29
CA PRO A 122 -5.19 9.89 12.09
C PRO A 122 -5.54 8.41 12.35
N ASP A 123 -4.58 7.48 12.42
CA ASP A 123 -4.82 6.06 12.76
C ASP A 123 -5.07 5.81 14.25
N ASN A 124 -4.77 6.78 15.12
CA ASN A 124 -4.91 6.61 16.56
C ASN A 124 -6.35 6.68 17.04
N LEU A 125 -6.64 6.04 18.17
CA LEU A 125 -7.96 6.13 18.81
C LEU A 125 -8.24 7.59 19.19
N CYS A 126 -9.44 8.11 18.89
CA CYS A 126 -9.81 9.47 19.28
C CYS A 126 -10.02 9.49 20.80
N ILE A 127 -9.10 10.12 21.52
CA ILE A 127 -9.25 10.30 22.95
C ILE A 127 -10.02 11.60 23.19
N VAL A 128 -11.20 11.50 23.81
CA VAL A 128 -11.98 12.64 24.29
C VAL A 128 -11.67 12.81 25.78
N PRO A 129 -10.78 13.75 26.16
CA PRO A 129 -10.35 13.92 27.54
C PRO A 129 -11.40 14.65 28.37
N PHE A 130 -11.50 14.33 29.66
CA PHE A 130 -12.19 15.13 30.66
C PHE A 130 -11.39 15.12 31.97
N SER A 131 -11.14 16.32 32.50
CA SER A 131 -10.62 16.51 33.84
C SER A 131 -11.75 16.29 34.86
N ILE A 132 -11.56 15.35 35.78
CA ILE A 132 -12.49 15.08 36.88
C ILE A 132 -12.68 16.33 37.75
N PRO A 133 -11.61 17.04 38.17
CA PRO A 133 -11.75 18.32 38.87
C PRO A 133 -12.63 19.33 38.13
N ASP A 134 -12.42 19.51 36.82
CA ASP A 134 -13.19 20.48 36.02
C ASP A 134 -14.66 20.07 35.87
N LEU A 135 -14.92 18.78 35.65
CA LEU A 135 -16.27 18.23 35.58
C LEU A 135 -17.05 18.50 36.87
N LEU A 136 -16.42 18.29 38.03
CA LEU A 136 -17.07 18.45 39.33
C LEU A 136 -17.29 19.92 39.72
N ASN A 137 -16.37 20.80 39.30
CA ASN A 137 -16.46 22.24 39.56
C ASN A 137 -17.48 22.93 38.65
N ASN A 138 -17.43 22.65 37.35
CA ASN A 138 -18.28 23.33 36.36
C ASN A 138 -19.65 22.66 36.18
N LYS A 139 -19.74 21.34 36.44
CA LYS A 139 -20.95 20.51 36.27
C LYS A 139 -21.60 20.73 34.89
N PRO A 140 -20.87 20.42 33.80
CA PRO A 140 -21.32 20.78 32.47
C PRO A 140 -22.64 20.12 32.11
N GLN A 141 -23.44 20.83 31.30
CA GLN A 141 -24.67 20.29 30.74
C GLN A 141 -24.38 19.41 29.51
N ILE A 142 -25.38 18.61 29.11
CA ILE A 142 -25.25 17.69 27.96
C ILE A 142 -24.83 18.38 26.66
N PRO A 143 -25.28 19.61 26.31
CA PRO A 143 -24.78 20.32 25.14
C PRO A 143 -23.27 20.62 25.20
N GLU A 144 -22.71 20.87 26.37
CA GLU A 144 -21.27 21.15 26.55
C GLU A 144 -20.45 19.87 26.42
N ILE A 145 -20.94 18.76 26.99
CA ILE A 145 -20.35 17.43 26.78
C ILE A 145 -20.36 17.09 25.28
N ARG A 146 -21.49 17.31 24.60
CA ARG A 146 -21.61 17.10 23.15
C ARG A 146 -20.61 17.96 22.37
N SER A 147 -20.51 19.25 22.69
CA SER A 147 -19.54 20.17 22.06
C SER A 147 -18.10 19.67 22.21
N LYS A 148 -17.75 19.09 23.36
CA LYS A 148 -16.43 18.49 23.56
C LYS A 148 -16.18 17.29 22.65
N PHE A 149 -17.14 16.37 22.53
CA PHE A 149 -17.04 15.28 21.55
C PHE A 149 -16.89 15.80 20.12
N GLN A 150 -17.65 16.83 19.73
CA GLN A 150 -17.54 17.44 18.40
C GLN A 150 -16.14 18.02 18.14
N LYS A 151 -15.55 18.72 19.11
CA LYS A 151 -14.20 19.28 19.00
C LYS A 151 -13.15 18.22 18.65
N TYR A 152 -13.16 17.09 19.37
CA TYR A 152 -12.14 16.04 19.20
C TYR A 152 -12.43 15.08 18.04
N MET A 153 -13.69 14.76 17.77
CA MET A 153 -14.05 13.81 16.72
C MET A 153 -14.11 14.45 15.34
N PHE A 154 -14.74 15.62 15.20
CA PHE A 154 -15.02 16.23 13.89
C PHE A 154 -13.82 16.98 13.29
N SER A 155 -12.75 17.17 14.07
CA SER A 155 -11.49 17.75 13.60
C SER A 155 -10.64 16.76 12.78
N ARG A 156 -10.99 15.47 12.79
CA ARG A 156 -10.26 14.41 12.10
C ARG A 156 -10.79 14.21 10.68
N ASP A 157 -9.90 13.96 9.73
CA ASP A 157 -10.25 13.49 8.40
C ASP A 157 -10.04 11.97 8.31
N LEU A 158 -11.13 11.22 8.49
CA LEU A 158 -11.16 9.76 8.35
C LEU A 158 -11.22 9.28 6.89
N PHE A 159 -11.20 10.19 5.92
CA PHE A 159 -11.05 9.84 4.51
C PHE A 159 -9.57 9.89 4.07
N ALA A 160 -8.77 10.80 4.61
CA ALA A 160 -7.37 11.06 4.24
C ALA A 160 -6.33 9.96 4.58
N PHE A 161 -6.75 8.73 4.84
CA PHE A 161 -5.83 7.67 5.24
C PHE A 161 -5.04 7.12 4.05
N GLU A 162 -3.71 7.21 4.14
CA GLU A 162 -2.80 6.71 3.11
C GLU A 162 -2.15 5.35 3.47
N SER A 163 -2.15 5.00 4.75
CA SER A 163 -1.62 3.74 5.30
C SER A 163 -2.58 2.55 5.10
N PRO A 164 -2.07 1.31 4.97
CA PRO A 164 -2.93 0.13 4.96
C PRO A 164 -3.77 0.05 6.24
N ILE A 165 -5.01 -0.39 6.11
CA ILE A 165 -5.97 -0.44 7.20
C ILE A 165 -5.55 -1.50 8.24
N LYS A 166 -5.07 -1.02 9.39
CA LYS A 166 -4.63 -1.87 10.51
C LYS A 166 -5.76 -2.27 11.48
N ARG A 167 -6.99 -1.79 11.28
CA ARG A 167 -8.15 -2.07 12.15
C ARG A 167 -9.31 -2.66 11.34
N ASP A 168 -10.03 -3.64 11.91
CA ASP A 168 -11.11 -4.38 11.23
C ASP A 168 -12.28 -3.50 10.76
N ILE A 169 -12.48 -2.32 11.34
CA ILE A 169 -13.68 -1.49 11.07
C ILE A 169 -13.56 -0.63 9.80
N SER A 170 -12.35 -0.39 9.30
CA SER A 170 -12.18 0.27 7.99
C SER A 170 -12.12 -0.74 6.83
N PHE A 171 -12.35 -2.03 7.11
CA PHE A 171 -12.41 -3.10 6.12
C PHE A 171 -13.85 -3.26 5.63
N PHE A 172 -14.14 -2.77 4.42
CA PHE A 172 -15.50 -2.74 3.85
C PHE A 172 -15.64 -3.75 2.71
N GLY A 173 -16.76 -4.47 2.63
CA GLY A 173 -17.15 -5.31 1.47
C GLY A 173 -16.15 -6.39 1.04
N ARG A 174 -15.20 -6.78 1.91
CA ARG A 174 -14.15 -7.78 1.63
C ARG A 174 -14.23 -9.01 2.52
N GLU A 175 -15.30 -9.17 3.30
CA GLU A 175 -15.41 -10.25 4.28
C GLU A 175 -15.48 -11.62 3.59
N ASP A 176 -16.16 -11.74 2.45
CA ASP A 176 -16.25 -13.00 1.71
C ASP A 176 -14.89 -13.44 1.15
N ILE A 177 -14.11 -12.49 0.60
CA ILE A 177 -12.74 -12.73 0.12
C ILE A 177 -11.85 -13.16 1.30
N LEU A 178 -11.97 -12.48 2.44
CA LEU A 178 -11.23 -12.81 3.66
C LEU A 178 -11.56 -14.24 4.13
N LEU A 179 -12.85 -14.60 4.18
CA LEU A 179 -13.29 -15.94 4.59
C LEU A 179 -12.78 -17.02 3.64
N ASN A 180 -12.85 -16.78 2.32
CA ASN A 180 -12.33 -17.71 1.32
C ASN A 180 -10.83 -17.99 1.54
N PHE A 181 -10.00 -16.97 1.70
CA PHE A 181 -8.56 -17.18 1.97
C PHE A 181 -8.30 -17.94 3.28
N ILE A 182 -9.09 -17.69 4.33
CA ILE A 182 -8.98 -18.42 5.59
C ILE A 182 -9.34 -19.90 5.39
N ASP A 183 -10.37 -20.21 4.60
CA ASP A 183 -10.78 -21.59 4.33
C ASP A 183 -9.78 -22.32 3.41
N ARG A 184 -9.21 -21.63 2.41
CA ARG A 184 -8.08 -22.15 1.61
C ARG A 184 -6.88 -22.48 2.49
N PHE A 185 -6.51 -21.59 3.41
CA PHE A 185 -5.42 -21.85 4.35
C PHE A 185 -5.69 -23.08 5.24
N LYS A 186 -6.92 -23.22 5.77
CA LYS A 186 -7.33 -24.39 6.56
C LYS A 186 -7.37 -25.70 5.77
N THR A 187 -7.52 -25.63 4.45
CA THR A 187 -7.52 -26.81 3.58
C THR A 187 -6.14 -27.10 2.97
N GLY A 188 -5.12 -26.29 3.32
CA GLY A 188 -3.75 -26.48 2.84
C GLY A 188 -3.55 -25.99 1.40
N GLN A 189 -4.27 -24.96 0.97
CA GLN A 189 -4.18 -24.40 -0.38
C GLN A 189 -3.41 -23.08 -0.38
N ASN A 190 -2.49 -22.92 -1.34
CA ASN A 190 -1.80 -21.66 -1.60
C ASN A 190 -2.72 -20.68 -2.34
N SER A 191 -2.45 -19.38 -2.22
CA SER A 191 -3.37 -18.33 -2.68
C SER A 191 -2.63 -17.14 -3.29
N GLY A 192 -3.25 -16.48 -4.27
CA GLY A 192 -2.72 -15.27 -4.91
C GLY A 192 -3.73 -14.14 -4.81
N LEU A 193 -3.30 -12.96 -4.35
CA LEU A 193 -4.14 -11.76 -4.28
C LEU A 193 -3.57 -10.66 -5.18
N PHE A 194 -4.22 -10.44 -6.30
CA PHE A 194 -3.80 -9.45 -7.28
C PHE A 194 -4.76 -8.28 -7.34
N GLY A 195 -4.29 -7.12 -7.76
CA GLY A 195 -5.16 -5.95 -7.84
C GLY A 195 -4.38 -4.66 -8.03
N LEU A 196 -5.10 -3.62 -8.47
CA LEU A 196 -4.51 -2.32 -8.73
C LEU A 196 -3.82 -1.71 -7.50
N ARG A 197 -2.94 -0.74 -7.76
CA ARG A 197 -2.32 0.04 -6.68
C ARG A 197 -3.38 0.74 -5.85
N LYS A 198 -3.18 0.75 -4.53
CA LYS A 198 -4.08 1.40 -3.55
C LYS A 198 -5.52 0.83 -3.50
N ILE A 199 -5.78 -0.34 -4.08
CA ILE A 199 -7.11 -0.99 -4.04
C ILE A 199 -7.42 -1.64 -2.66
N GLY A 200 -6.39 -1.90 -1.85
CA GLY A 200 -6.53 -2.41 -0.49
C GLY A 200 -5.92 -3.79 -0.21
N LYS A 201 -5.04 -4.32 -1.07
CA LYS A 201 -4.41 -5.66 -0.91
C LYS A 201 -3.75 -5.85 0.46
N THR A 202 -2.82 -4.98 0.85
CA THR A 202 -2.16 -5.01 2.16
C THR A 202 -3.14 -4.95 3.33
N SER A 203 -4.29 -4.28 3.16
CA SER A 203 -5.34 -4.23 4.19
C SER A 203 -6.03 -5.59 4.35
N VAL A 204 -6.23 -6.34 3.26
CA VAL A 204 -6.74 -7.72 3.28
C VAL A 204 -5.73 -8.63 3.96
N LEU A 205 -4.44 -8.55 3.62
CA LEU A 205 -3.39 -9.37 4.24
C LEU A 205 -3.29 -9.15 5.76
N TYR A 206 -3.39 -7.90 6.21
CA TYR A 206 -3.46 -7.62 7.65
C TYR A 206 -4.73 -8.17 8.31
N ALA A 207 -5.88 -8.12 7.64
CA ALA A 207 -7.10 -8.72 8.15
C ALA A 207 -6.97 -10.26 8.27
N ILE A 208 -6.34 -10.92 7.28
CA ILE A 208 -6.04 -12.36 7.32
C ILE A 208 -5.16 -12.68 8.53
N SER A 209 -4.02 -11.99 8.69
CA SER A 209 -3.10 -12.22 9.80
C SER A 209 -3.78 -12.05 11.17
N ARG A 210 -4.59 -10.99 11.34
CA ARG A 210 -5.35 -10.76 12.58
C ARG A 210 -6.33 -11.89 12.86
N ARG A 211 -7.02 -12.39 11.82
CA ARG A 211 -8.04 -13.44 11.97
C ARG A 211 -7.42 -14.80 12.28
N ILE A 212 -6.27 -15.10 11.69
CA ILE A 212 -5.48 -16.30 12.00
C ILE A 212 -5.04 -16.27 13.47
N LYS A 213 -4.40 -15.17 13.91
CA LYS A 213 -3.92 -15.01 15.30
C LYS A 213 -5.07 -14.99 16.33
N SER A 214 -6.17 -14.29 16.06
CA SER A 214 -7.25 -14.11 17.06
C SER A 214 -8.16 -15.32 17.26
N LYS A 215 -8.23 -16.22 16.27
CA LYS A 215 -9.03 -17.44 16.32
C LYS A 215 -8.20 -18.70 16.53
N ASP A 216 -6.91 -18.54 16.84
CA ASP A 216 -5.97 -19.65 17.05
C ASP A 216 -5.97 -20.66 15.89
N ILE A 217 -6.02 -20.15 14.64
CA ILE A 217 -6.08 -20.98 13.42
C ILE A 217 -4.68 -21.47 13.02
N GLY A 218 -3.64 -20.77 13.44
CA GLY A 218 -2.25 -21.09 13.14
C GLY A 218 -1.33 -19.89 13.30
N THR A 219 -0.11 -20.03 12.81
CA THR A 219 0.89 -18.96 12.78
C THR A 219 0.89 -18.27 11.43
N SER A 220 0.96 -16.94 11.40
CA SER A 220 1.03 -16.18 10.15
C SER A 220 2.17 -15.18 10.15
N LEU A 221 2.92 -15.09 9.04
CA LEU A 221 3.90 -14.05 8.77
C LEU A 221 3.41 -13.19 7.60
N TYR A 222 3.37 -11.87 7.80
CA TYR A 222 3.27 -10.90 6.71
C TYR A 222 4.66 -10.34 6.42
N PHE A 223 5.04 -10.26 5.15
CA PHE A 223 6.31 -9.69 4.73
C PHE A 223 6.14 -8.83 3.46
N ASP A 224 6.75 -7.66 3.45
CA ASP A 224 6.80 -6.75 2.31
C ASP A 224 8.09 -6.97 1.52
N CYS A 225 7.97 -7.51 0.31
CA CYS A 225 9.10 -7.84 -0.56
C CYS A 225 9.79 -6.60 -1.15
N ALA A 226 9.18 -5.42 -1.08
CA ALA A 226 9.78 -4.16 -1.54
C ALA A 226 10.93 -3.67 -0.65
N ASN A 227 11.22 -4.35 0.47
CA ASN A 227 12.33 -3.99 1.35
C ASN A 227 13.69 -4.20 0.65
N PRO A 228 14.55 -3.16 0.53
CA PRO A 228 15.87 -3.29 -0.10
C PRO A 228 16.80 -4.32 0.54
N SER A 229 16.68 -4.60 1.84
CA SER A 229 17.47 -5.66 2.48
C SER A 229 17.02 -7.06 2.07
N PHE A 230 15.83 -7.18 1.48
CA PHE A 230 15.24 -8.43 1.04
C PHE A 230 15.45 -8.63 -0.46
N TYR A 231 14.88 -7.77 -1.32
CA TYR A 231 14.96 -8.01 -2.76
C TYR A 231 16.38 -7.92 -3.34
N LYS A 232 17.35 -7.31 -2.65
CA LYS A 232 18.76 -7.32 -3.08
C LYS A 232 19.55 -8.53 -2.58
N ALA A 233 18.97 -9.30 -1.67
CA ALA A 233 19.61 -10.49 -1.10
C ALA A 233 19.38 -11.69 -2.01
N ARG A 234 20.29 -12.67 -1.97
CA ARG A 234 20.13 -13.92 -2.72
C ARG A 234 18.98 -14.75 -2.15
N TRP A 235 18.43 -15.65 -2.93
CA TRP A 235 17.27 -16.47 -2.54
C TRP A 235 17.43 -17.18 -1.17
N TYR A 236 18.61 -17.73 -0.87
CA TYR A 236 18.88 -18.42 0.39
C TYR A 236 18.95 -17.46 1.59
N ASP A 237 19.46 -16.24 1.40
CA ASP A 237 19.46 -15.20 2.43
C ASP A 237 18.02 -14.72 2.69
N CYS A 238 17.20 -14.61 1.64
CA CYS A 238 15.77 -14.29 1.75
C CYS A 238 15.02 -15.33 2.60
N LEU A 239 15.22 -16.62 2.35
CA LEU A 239 14.64 -17.70 3.17
C LEU A 239 15.03 -17.56 4.64
N GLN A 240 16.31 -17.30 4.92
CA GLN A 240 16.80 -17.09 6.28
C GLN A 240 16.15 -15.86 6.95
N ILE A 241 15.95 -14.77 6.20
CA ILE A 241 15.27 -13.57 6.69
C ILE A 241 13.81 -13.88 7.06
N LEU A 242 13.09 -14.59 6.19
CA LEU A 242 11.69 -14.95 6.45
C LEU A 242 11.54 -15.84 7.68
N VAL A 243 12.41 -16.85 7.84
CA VAL A 243 12.40 -17.69 9.05
C VAL A 243 12.68 -16.83 10.28
N LYS A 244 13.72 -16.00 10.28
CA LYS A 244 14.01 -15.12 11.44
C LYS A 244 12.79 -14.27 11.84
N ARG A 245 12.09 -13.71 10.85
CA ARG A 245 10.88 -12.91 11.06
C ARG A 245 9.70 -13.72 11.58
N LEU A 246 9.52 -14.95 11.10
CA LEU A 246 8.49 -15.86 11.62
C LEU A 246 8.66 -16.07 13.13
N TYR A 247 9.90 -16.21 13.60
CA TYR A 247 10.27 -16.42 14.99
C TYR A 247 10.37 -15.14 15.86
N ASP A 248 9.96 -13.96 15.36
CA ASP A 248 9.91 -12.73 16.16
C ASP A 248 8.81 -12.82 17.24
N ASP A 249 7.66 -13.43 16.91
CA ASP A 249 6.47 -13.53 17.75
C ASP A 249 6.26 -14.94 18.37
N ILE A 250 7.19 -15.87 18.16
CA ILE A 250 7.07 -17.28 18.60
C ILE A 250 8.01 -17.54 19.78
N ASP A 251 7.45 -18.08 20.88
CA ASP A 251 8.21 -18.45 22.07
C ASP A 251 8.84 -19.85 21.92
N ILE A 252 9.93 -19.91 21.13
CA ILE A 252 10.77 -21.10 20.93
C ILE A 252 12.23 -20.73 21.22
N ASP A 253 12.98 -21.68 21.77
CA ASP A 253 14.43 -21.55 21.93
C ASP A 253 15.10 -21.43 20.57
N LYS A 254 15.55 -20.20 20.26
CA LYS A 254 16.20 -19.85 18.98
C LYS A 254 17.48 -20.64 18.73
N SER A 255 18.08 -21.29 19.75
CA SER A 255 19.22 -22.19 19.55
C SER A 255 18.89 -23.46 18.78
N GLN A 256 17.61 -23.84 18.69
CA GLN A 256 17.14 -24.99 17.92
C GLN A 256 16.88 -24.68 16.44
N VAL A 257 16.90 -23.40 16.06
CA VAL A 257 16.49 -22.94 14.74
C VAL A 257 17.73 -22.64 13.90
N ASN A 258 17.88 -23.33 12.77
CA ASN A 258 19.06 -23.23 11.90
C ASN A 258 19.30 -21.79 11.45
N ALA A 259 18.24 -21.03 11.19
CA ALA A 259 18.36 -19.63 10.79
C ALA A 259 19.10 -18.75 11.82
N PHE A 260 19.11 -19.10 13.11
CA PHE A 260 19.81 -18.35 14.16
C PHE A 260 21.19 -18.92 14.51
N THR A 261 21.44 -20.19 14.22
CA THR A 261 22.70 -20.87 14.56
C THR A 261 23.67 -21.01 13.40
N SER A 262 23.16 -21.00 12.16
CA SER A 262 23.91 -21.28 10.94
C SER A 262 23.56 -20.29 9.83
N LYS A 263 24.48 -20.10 8.89
CA LYS A 263 24.21 -19.29 7.68
C LYS A 263 23.60 -20.19 6.61
N TYR A 264 22.50 -19.73 6.01
CA TYR A 264 21.93 -20.38 4.84
C TYR A 264 22.83 -20.13 3.62
N ASN A 265 22.91 -21.12 2.75
CA ASN A 265 23.62 -21.07 1.48
C ASN A 265 22.89 -21.93 0.44
N GLU A 266 23.35 -21.91 -0.80
CA GLU A 266 22.69 -22.60 -1.92
C GLU A 266 22.47 -24.11 -1.69
N MET A 267 23.34 -24.77 -0.93
CA MET A 267 23.29 -26.22 -0.72
C MET A 267 22.37 -26.64 0.43
N ASN A 268 22.23 -25.81 1.47
CA ASN A 268 21.51 -26.18 2.69
C ASN A 268 20.20 -25.42 2.91
N ALA A 269 19.94 -24.34 2.16
CA ALA A 269 18.82 -23.45 2.45
C ALA A 269 17.46 -24.14 2.35
N SER A 270 17.28 -25.07 1.40
CA SER A 270 16.02 -25.82 1.27
C SER A 270 15.75 -26.69 2.51
N ASP A 271 16.74 -27.47 2.94
CA ASP A 271 16.60 -28.37 4.08
C ASP A 271 16.44 -27.59 5.40
N TYR A 272 17.27 -26.55 5.60
CA TYR A 272 17.18 -25.71 6.79
C TYR A 272 15.85 -24.95 6.87
N PHE A 273 15.35 -24.45 5.73
CA PHE A 273 14.04 -23.82 5.69
C PHE A 273 12.94 -24.81 6.08
N TYR A 274 12.94 -26.01 5.50
CA TYR A 274 11.98 -27.06 5.86
C TYR A 274 12.03 -27.41 7.35
N ASP A 275 13.22 -27.68 7.89
CA ASP A 275 13.41 -28.05 9.31
C ASP A 275 12.95 -26.93 10.24
N ASP A 276 13.28 -25.68 9.92
CA ASP A 276 12.90 -24.53 10.72
C ASP A 276 11.38 -24.30 10.69
N ILE A 277 10.69 -24.49 9.55
CA ILE A 277 9.22 -24.41 9.53
C ILE A 277 8.59 -25.58 10.32
N LYS A 278 9.16 -26.78 10.21
CA LYS A 278 8.65 -27.97 10.89
C LYS A 278 8.67 -27.81 12.42
N LEU A 279 9.63 -27.09 12.98
CA LEU A 279 9.70 -26.81 14.42
C LEU A 279 8.53 -25.95 14.94
N VAL A 280 7.87 -25.20 14.06
CA VAL A 280 6.64 -24.43 14.39
C VAL A 280 5.41 -25.33 14.42
N LEU A 281 5.42 -26.46 13.71
CA LEU A 281 4.30 -27.39 13.53
C LEU A 281 4.37 -28.54 14.55
N LYS A 282 4.05 -28.27 15.82
CA LYS A 282 4.16 -29.23 16.92
C LYS A 282 2.97 -30.17 17.01
N ASP A 283 1.78 -29.61 16.83
CA ASP A 283 0.51 -30.32 16.91
C ASP A 283 -0.02 -30.68 15.51
N GLU A 284 -0.94 -31.64 15.45
CA GLU A 284 -1.51 -32.08 14.17
C GLU A 284 -2.25 -30.95 13.44
N ASP A 285 -2.89 -30.06 14.19
CA ASP A 285 -3.67 -28.94 13.68
C ASP A 285 -2.84 -27.67 13.41
N ASP A 286 -1.55 -27.67 13.79
CA ASP A 286 -0.68 -26.52 13.57
C ASP A 286 -0.50 -26.23 12.08
N ARG A 287 -0.54 -24.95 11.74
CA ARG A 287 -0.37 -24.45 10.37
C ARG A 287 0.44 -23.17 10.36
N VAL A 288 1.18 -22.96 9.29
CA VAL A 288 1.97 -21.74 9.04
C VAL A 288 1.54 -21.12 7.71
N LEU A 289 1.17 -19.84 7.72
CA LEU A 289 0.92 -19.04 6.52
C LEU A 289 2.00 -17.97 6.34
N MET A 290 2.71 -17.96 5.21
CA MET A 290 3.57 -16.84 4.81
C MET A 290 2.90 -16.01 3.71
N MET A 291 2.63 -14.74 3.99
CA MET A 291 2.09 -13.76 3.04
C MET A 291 3.21 -12.85 2.55
N LEU A 292 3.52 -12.91 1.26
CA LEU A 292 4.53 -12.09 0.59
C LEU A 292 3.84 -11.03 -0.27
N ASP A 293 3.90 -9.76 0.16
CA ASP A 293 3.31 -8.60 -0.53
C ASP A 293 4.32 -7.91 -1.45
N GLU A 294 3.83 -7.24 -2.49
CA GLU A 294 4.64 -6.61 -3.56
C GLU A 294 5.60 -7.62 -4.22
N ILE A 295 5.04 -8.75 -4.68
CA ILE A 295 5.78 -9.89 -5.25
C ILE A 295 6.64 -9.54 -6.46
N GLU A 296 6.36 -8.43 -7.14
CA GLU A 296 7.09 -7.93 -8.29
C GLU A 296 8.57 -7.70 -8.00
N TRP A 297 8.91 -7.35 -6.75
CA TRP A 297 10.29 -7.12 -6.34
C TRP A 297 11.14 -8.39 -6.30
N ILE A 298 10.51 -9.55 -6.22
CA ILE A 298 11.20 -10.85 -6.17
C ILE A 298 10.77 -11.79 -7.31
N SER A 299 10.26 -11.21 -8.41
CA SER A 299 9.80 -11.96 -9.58
C SER A 299 10.67 -11.68 -10.80
N PHE A 300 10.83 -12.68 -11.65
CA PHE A 300 11.51 -12.56 -12.94
C PHE A 300 10.78 -11.53 -13.82
N ASN A 301 11.51 -10.83 -14.68
CA ASN A 301 11.00 -9.78 -15.60
C ASN A 301 10.32 -8.55 -14.96
N THR A 302 9.96 -8.59 -13.67
CA THR A 302 9.31 -7.46 -12.98
C THR A 302 10.20 -6.78 -11.95
N SER A 303 11.16 -7.50 -11.37
CA SER A 303 12.06 -6.96 -10.36
C SER A 303 13.04 -5.95 -10.96
N SER A 304 13.42 -4.93 -10.18
CA SER A 304 14.51 -4.01 -10.56
C SER A 304 15.89 -4.66 -10.55
N ASP A 305 16.02 -5.78 -9.84
CA ASP A 305 17.29 -6.45 -9.57
C ASP A 305 17.39 -7.73 -10.40
N PRO A 306 18.32 -7.80 -11.38
CA PRO A 306 18.33 -8.87 -12.40
C PRO A 306 18.56 -10.26 -11.84
N HIS A 307 19.14 -10.38 -10.66
CA HIS A 307 19.44 -11.69 -10.10
C HIS A 307 18.20 -12.53 -9.84
N TRP A 308 17.03 -11.90 -9.70
CA TRP A 308 15.76 -12.62 -9.55
C TRP A 308 15.39 -13.45 -10.77
N GLU A 309 15.92 -13.19 -11.96
CA GLU A 309 15.77 -14.12 -13.09
C GLU A 309 16.31 -15.51 -12.74
N SER A 310 17.47 -15.57 -12.07
CA SER A 310 18.11 -16.81 -11.63
C SER A 310 17.64 -17.31 -10.26
N ASP A 311 17.30 -16.39 -9.36
CA ASP A 311 16.97 -16.71 -7.96
C ASP A 311 15.51 -17.10 -7.75
N PHE A 312 14.62 -16.71 -8.67
CA PHE A 312 13.20 -17.02 -8.59
C PHE A 312 12.93 -18.52 -8.50
N ILE A 313 13.55 -19.31 -9.38
CA ILE A 313 13.33 -20.76 -9.46
C ILE A 313 13.72 -21.47 -8.14
N PRO A 314 14.97 -21.39 -7.64
CA PRO A 314 15.34 -22.10 -6.41
C PRO A 314 14.59 -21.60 -5.17
N PHE A 315 14.24 -20.31 -5.12
CA PHE A 315 13.41 -19.75 -4.05
C PHE A 315 12.04 -20.43 -4.00
N TRP A 316 11.31 -20.46 -5.12
CA TRP A 316 9.96 -21.01 -5.16
C TRP A 316 9.92 -22.53 -5.18
N GLN A 317 10.96 -23.20 -5.71
CA GLN A 317 11.13 -24.64 -5.54
C GLN A 317 11.25 -25.01 -4.06
N THR A 318 11.97 -24.21 -3.27
CA THR A 318 12.07 -24.43 -1.81
C THR A 318 10.70 -24.29 -1.14
N PHE A 319 9.95 -23.23 -1.44
CA PHE A 319 8.59 -23.04 -0.92
C PHE A 319 7.64 -24.18 -1.29
N ARG A 320 7.65 -24.60 -2.57
CA ARG A 320 6.81 -25.69 -3.08
C ARG A 320 7.19 -27.02 -2.43
N SER A 321 8.47 -27.32 -2.30
CA SER A 321 8.98 -28.52 -1.63
C SER A 321 8.56 -28.56 -0.17
N ALA A 322 8.74 -27.46 0.57
CA ALA A 322 8.30 -27.36 1.95
C ALA A 322 6.79 -27.54 2.10
N HIS A 323 5.99 -26.93 1.23
CA HIS A 323 4.53 -27.07 1.21
C HIS A 323 4.09 -28.53 1.02
N GLN A 324 4.68 -29.22 0.05
CA GLN A 324 4.37 -30.62 -0.26
C GLN A 324 4.82 -31.57 0.86
N ASN A 325 6.06 -31.43 1.33
CA ASN A 325 6.63 -32.31 2.35
C ASN A 325 6.01 -32.11 3.74
N LEU A 326 5.44 -30.93 4.01
CA LEU A 326 4.67 -30.64 5.22
C LEU A 326 3.16 -30.89 5.04
N ASN A 327 2.75 -31.64 4.01
CA ASN A 327 1.37 -32.04 3.75
C ASN A 327 0.37 -30.86 3.77
N GLY A 328 0.78 -29.71 3.22
CA GLY A 328 -0.05 -28.50 3.18
C GLY A 328 -0.22 -27.77 4.52
N LYS A 329 0.49 -28.18 5.59
CA LYS A 329 0.50 -27.43 6.87
C LYS A 329 1.29 -26.13 6.78
N PHE A 330 2.27 -26.07 5.88
CA PHE A 330 2.89 -24.82 5.44
C PHE A 330 2.19 -24.34 4.17
N CYS A 331 1.59 -23.16 4.20
CA CYS A 331 0.99 -22.50 3.06
C CYS A 331 1.65 -21.14 2.84
N PHE A 332 1.58 -20.66 1.60
CA PHE A 332 1.99 -19.31 1.28
C PHE A 332 0.96 -18.61 0.41
N MET A 333 0.99 -17.28 0.52
CA MET A 333 0.15 -16.37 -0.22
C MET A 333 1.01 -15.29 -0.83
N ILE A 334 0.82 -15.02 -2.12
CA ILE A 334 1.50 -13.93 -2.82
C ILE A 334 0.51 -12.80 -3.08
N SER A 335 1.00 -11.57 -3.05
CA SER A 335 0.22 -10.38 -3.37
C SER A 335 1.01 -9.45 -4.26
N GLY A 336 0.33 -8.89 -5.26
CA GLY A 336 0.96 -8.04 -6.26
C GLY A 336 -0.07 -7.26 -7.06
N VAL A 337 0.43 -6.38 -7.90
CA VAL A 337 -0.29 -5.79 -9.01
C VAL A 337 -0.26 -6.70 -10.23
N ASN A 338 0.85 -7.40 -10.51
CA ASN A 338 1.01 -8.22 -11.71
C ASN A 338 1.07 -9.74 -11.40
N PRO A 339 0.08 -10.55 -11.82
CA PRO A 339 0.10 -12.02 -11.73
C PRO A 339 1.03 -12.78 -12.70
N LYS A 340 1.77 -12.11 -13.58
CA LYS A 340 2.64 -12.76 -14.59
C LYS A 340 3.56 -13.86 -14.02
N CYS A 341 4.03 -13.71 -12.77
CA CYS A 341 4.89 -14.70 -12.12
C CYS A 341 4.23 -16.06 -11.85
N ILE A 342 2.90 -16.15 -11.93
CA ILE A 342 2.14 -17.41 -11.80
C ILE A 342 1.44 -17.84 -13.11
N GLU A 343 1.40 -16.96 -14.11
CA GLU A 343 0.75 -17.20 -15.40
C GLU A 343 1.71 -17.80 -16.43
N GLU A 344 3.01 -17.51 -16.35
CA GLU A 344 3.99 -18.10 -17.26
C GLU A 344 4.34 -19.55 -16.88
N GLU A 345 4.31 -20.43 -17.87
CA GLU A 345 4.61 -21.86 -17.71
C GLU A 345 6.09 -22.13 -17.40
N ALA A 346 7.00 -21.31 -17.93
CA ALA A 346 8.44 -21.53 -17.83
C ALA A 346 9.22 -20.24 -17.58
N VAL A 347 10.29 -20.36 -16.80
CA VAL A 347 11.25 -19.27 -16.50
C VAL A 347 12.63 -19.77 -16.90
N LEU A 348 13.34 -19.03 -17.76
CA LEU A 348 14.66 -19.41 -18.29
C LEU A 348 14.72 -20.84 -18.88
N GLY A 349 13.62 -21.31 -19.47
CA GLY A 349 13.51 -22.65 -20.06
C GLY A 349 13.27 -23.79 -19.06
N TYR A 350 13.06 -23.48 -17.78
CA TYR A 350 12.67 -24.44 -16.74
C TYR A 350 11.21 -24.24 -16.34
N ASP A 351 10.56 -25.30 -15.86
CA ASP A 351 9.19 -25.23 -15.34
C ASP A 351 9.07 -24.20 -14.21
N ASN A 352 8.08 -23.32 -14.31
CA ASN A 352 7.78 -22.34 -13.26
C ASN A 352 7.21 -23.05 -12.02
N PRO A 353 7.85 -22.95 -10.83
CA PRO A 353 7.36 -23.63 -9.63
C PRO A 353 5.99 -23.16 -9.16
N LEU A 354 5.58 -21.93 -9.50
CA LEU A 354 4.30 -21.33 -9.12
C LEU A 354 3.17 -21.58 -10.11
N PHE A 355 3.50 -21.94 -11.36
CA PHE A 355 2.50 -22.16 -12.39
C PHE A 355 1.54 -23.28 -11.98
N ALA A 356 0.23 -23.02 -12.12
CA ALA A 356 -0.86 -23.90 -11.70
C ALA A 356 -0.89 -24.30 -10.20
N LEU A 357 0.02 -23.77 -9.37
CA LEU A 357 0.02 -23.98 -7.92
C LEU A 357 -0.85 -22.96 -7.19
N ILE A 358 -1.00 -21.76 -7.77
CA ILE A 358 -1.73 -20.64 -7.21
C ILE A 358 -2.76 -20.15 -8.24
N ASP A 359 -4.01 -20.02 -7.80
CA ASP A 359 -5.05 -19.34 -8.56
C ASP A 359 -5.02 -17.83 -8.24
N PRO A 360 -4.98 -16.94 -9.25
CA PRO A 360 -5.08 -15.50 -9.02
C PRO A 360 -6.49 -15.13 -8.56
N THR A 361 -6.61 -14.49 -7.39
CA THR A 361 -7.81 -13.80 -6.96
C THR A 361 -7.62 -12.31 -7.15
N PHE A 362 -8.45 -11.68 -8.00
CA PHE A 362 -8.38 -10.25 -8.22
C PHE A 362 -9.26 -9.46 -7.24
N LEU A 363 -8.66 -8.46 -6.58
CA LEU A 363 -9.34 -7.55 -5.67
C LEU A 363 -10.04 -6.45 -6.46
N GLN A 364 -11.31 -6.70 -6.78
CA GLN A 364 -12.20 -5.80 -7.55
C GLN A 364 -12.45 -4.46 -6.84
N PRO A 365 -12.87 -3.36 -7.48
CA PRO A 365 -13.39 -2.17 -6.79
C PRO A 365 -14.66 -2.48 -5.96
N PHE A 366 -15.07 -1.54 -5.08
CA PHE A 366 -16.34 -1.68 -4.36
C PHE A 366 -17.52 -1.50 -5.30
N ASP A 367 -18.64 -2.15 -5.01
CA ASP A 367 -19.92 -1.82 -5.64
C ASP A 367 -20.51 -0.52 -5.05
N THR A 368 -21.64 -0.07 -5.60
CA THR A 368 -22.28 1.17 -5.13
C THR A 368 -22.73 1.08 -3.67
N ASN A 369 -23.20 -0.09 -3.22
CA ASN A 369 -23.66 -0.29 -1.85
C ASN A 369 -22.51 -0.24 -0.84
N THR A 370 -21.41 -0.95 -1.11
CA THR A 370 -20.20 -0.92 -0.28
C THR A 370 -19.57 0.47 -0.27
N THR A 371 -19.56 1.15 -1.42
CA THR A 371 -19.10 2.54 -1.53
C THR A 371 -19.93 3.46 -0.61
N ARG A 372 -21.25 3.32 -0.65
CA ARG A 372 -22.18 4.03 0.23
C ARG A 372 -21.92 3.74 1.70
N GLU A 373 -21.77 2.47 2.07
CA GLU A 373 -21.50 2.06 3.46
C GLU A 373 -20.20 2.69 3.99
N MET A 374 -19.12 2.61 3.22
CA MET A 374 -17.82 3.21 3.58
C MET A 374 -17.97 4.73 3.78
N VAL A 375 -18.51 5.44 2.79
CA VAL A 375 -18.60 6.91 2.84
C VAL A 375 -19.53 7.36 3.97
N ARG A 376 -20.67 6.69 4.14
CA ARG A 376 -21.63 6.99 5.20
C ARG A 376 -21.05 6.74 6.59
N LYS A 377 -20.37 5.61 6.79
CA LYS A 377 -19.79 5.24 8.08
C LYS A 377 -18.71 6.23 8.51
N LEU A 378 -17.73 6.47 7.64
CA LEU A 378 -16.64 7.41 7.92
C LEU A 378 -17.15 8.83 8.10
N GLY A 379 -18.10 9.27 7.26
CA GLY A 379 -18.73 10.60 7.35
C GLY A 379 -19.36 10.86 8.72
N ARG A 380 -20.13 9.90 9.26
CA ARG A 380 -20.84 10.06 10.54
C ARG A 380 -19.91 10.37 11.71
N TYR A 381 -18.77 9.67 11.79
CA TYR A 381 -17.77 9.90 12.84
C TYR A 381 -17.12 11.29 12.77
N MET A 382 -17.19 11.95 11.61
CA MET A 382 -16.69 13.32 11.39
C MET A 382 -17.80 14.38 11.44
N GLY A 383 -19.05 14.00 11.75
CA GLY A 383 -20.18 14.93 11.74
C GLY A 383 -20.65 15.30 10.33
N ILE A 384 -20.39 14.42 9.36
CA ILE A 384 -20.71 14.61 7.95
C ILE A 384 -21.83 13.64 7.56
N LYS A 385 -22.86 14.17 6.92
CA LYS A 385 -23.88 13.39 6.22
C LYS A 385 -23.74 13.62 4.72
N PHE A 386 -23.99 12.59 3.93
CA PHE A 386 -24.05 12.68 2.48
C PHE A 386 -25.50 12.38 2.08
N GLU A 387 -26.06 13.17 1.18
CA GLU A 387 -27.34 12.85 0.56
C GLU A 387 -27.23 11.59 -0.32
N GLU A 388 -28.32 10.84 -0.45
CA GLU A 388 -28.31 9.53 -1.12
C GLU A 388 -27.86 9.62 -2.59
N GLU A 389 -28.17 10.72 -3.27
CA GLU A 389 -27.80 10.96 -4.68
C GLU A 389 -26.28 11.12 -4.88
N LEU A 390 -25.51 11.43 -3.84
CA LEU A 390 -24.06 11.54 -3.95
C LEU A 390 -23.37 10.18 -4.07
N TYR A 391 -23.90 9.11 -3.48
CA TYR A 391 -23.22 7.81 -3.52
C TYR A 391 -23.12 7.24 -4.94
N PRO A 392 -24.21 7.22 -5.75
CA PRO A 392 -24.12 6.88 -7.17
C PRO A 392 -23.19 7.82 -7.94
N LYS A 393 -23.17 9.12 -7.60
CA LYS A 393 -22.30 10.08 -8.30
C LYS A 393 -20.82 9.84 -8.04
N LEU A 394 -20.44 9.56 -6.79
CA LEU A 394 -19.07 9.19 -6.42
C LEU A 394 -18.67 7.86 -7.08
N TYR A 395 -19.59 6.89 -7.11
CA TYR A 395 -19.36 5.61 -7.77
C TYR A 395 -19.14 5.78 -9.27
N GLU A 396 -19.98 6.55 -9.97
CA GLU A 396 -19.84 6.85 -11.40
C GLU A 396 -18.48 7.49 -11.72
N LEU A 397 -18.06 8.48 -10.91
CA LEU A 397 -16.82 9.23 -11.15
C LEU A 397 -15.56 8.40 -10.90
N TYR A 398 -15.56 7.60 -9.84
CA TYR A 398 -14.36 6.96 -9.31
C TYR A 398 -14.39 5.42 -9.36
N GLY A 399 -15.43 4.83 -9.96
CA GLY A 399 -15.61 3.40 -10.20
C GLY A 399 -15.57 2.52 -8.97
N GLY A 400 -15.96 3.06 -7.81
CA GLY A 400 -15.90 2.33 -6.53
C GLY A 400 -14.48 2.04 -6.03
N HIS A 401 -13.44 2.65 -6.63
CA HIS A 401 -12.07 2.48 -6.16
C HIS A 401 -11.92 3.12 -4.77
N PRO A 402 -11.65 2.34 -3.69
CA PRO A 402 -11.75 2.85 -2.32
C PRO A 402 -10.88 4.07 -2.05
N PHE A 403 -9.64 4.05 -2.53
CA PHE A 403 -8.71 5.17 -2.41
C PHE A 403 -9.20 6.45 -3.12
N LEU A 404 -9.63 6.35 -4.39
CA LEU A 404 -10.09 7.52 -5.15
C LEU A 404 -11.35 8.13 -4.53
N VAL A 405 -12.33 7.31 -4.14
CA VAL A 405 -13.55 7.77 -3.47
C VAL A 405 -13.22 8.47 -2.16
N ARG A 406 -12.35 7.87 -1.33
CA ARG A 406 -11.93 8.47 -0.06
C ARG A 406 -11.21 9.79 -0.28
N HIS A 407 -10.24 9.85 -1.18
CA HIS A 407 -9.54 11.10 -1.44
C HIS A 407 -10.48 12.19 -2.00
N ALA A 408 -11.47 11.83 -2.82
CA ALA A 408 -12.50 12.78 -3.25
C ALA A 408 -13.27 13.36 -2.07
N CYS A 409 -13.73 12.50 -1.16
CA CYS A 409 -14.43 12.92 0.06
C CYS A 409 -13.53 13.74 1.00
N SER A 410 -12.25 13.37 1.15
CA SER A 410 -11.26 14.13 1.92
C SER A 410 -11.05 15.53 1.35
N LYS A 411 -10.92 15.66 0.02
CA LYS A 411 -10.82 16.99 -0.62
C LYS A 411 -12.07 17.82 -0.45
N LEU A 412 -13.26 17.20 -0.52
CA LEU A 412 -14.51 17.89 -0.20
C LEU A 412 -14.52 18.39 1.25
N CYS A 413 -14.03 17.57 2.20
CA CYS A 413 -13.88 17.95 3.61
C CYS A 413 -12.86 19.08 3.82
N TYR A 414 -11.85 19.17 2.97
CA TYR A 414 -10.85 20.23 3.03
C TYR A 414 -11.43 21.60 2.60
N TYR A 415 -12.27 21.59 1.55
CA TYR A 415 -12.93 22.81 1.06
C TYR A 415 -14.05 23.27 2.00
N GLU A 416 -14.83 22.33 2.53
CA GLU A 416 -15.91 22.61 3.47
C GLU A 416 -15.49 22.18 4.87
N LYS A 417 -15.06 23.13 5.72
CA LYS A 417 -14.52 22.83 7.07
C LYS A 417 -15.54 22.85 8.20
N THR A 418 -16.68 23.51 7.99
CA THR A 418 -17.71 23.65 9.03
C THR A 418 -18.36 22.29 9.32
N ARG A 419 -18.48 21.94 10.60
CA ARG A 419 -19.12 20.70 11.06
C ARG A 419 -20.13 21.01 12.16
N PRO A 420 -21.25 20.26 12.28
CA PRO A 420 -21.70 19.21 11.35
C PRO A 420 -22.16 19.77 10.00
N ILE A 421 -22.12 18.96 8.94
CA ILE A 421 -22.52 19.36 7.58
C ILE A 421 -23.25 18.22 6.87
N THR A 422 -24.15 18.57 5.94
CA THR A 422 -24.71 17.64 4.97
C THR A 422 -24.22 18.02 3.58
N PHE A 423 -23.49 17.14 2.93
CA PHE A 423 -23.07 17.29 1.54
C PHE A 423 -24.19 16.85 0.60
N ASN A 424 -24.45 17.68 -0.39
CA ASN A 424 -25.39 17.44 -1.49
C ASN A 424 -24.68 17.57 -2.84
N LEU A 425 -25.41 17.31 -3.93
CA LEU A 425 -24.85 17.42 -5.29
C LEU A 425 -24.35 18.82 -5.63
N GLU A 426 -25.02 19.86 -5.14
CA GLU A 426 -24.65 21.25 -5.41
C GLU A 426 -23.26 21.57 -4.84
N ILE A 427 -23.03 21.31 -3.55
CA ILE A 427 -21.75 21.53 -2.88
C ILE A 427 -20.65 20.70 -3.55
N PHE A 428 -20.93 19.44 -3.89
CA PHE A 428 -19.95 18.58 -4.57
C PHE A 428 -19.57 19.15 -5.94
N ASN A 429 -20.55 19.57 -6.74
CA ASN A 429 -20.32 20.09 -8.09
C ASN A 429 -19.53 21.41 -8.10
N GLN A 430 -19.67 22.25 -7.06
CA GLN A 430 -18.85 23.47 -6.91
C GLN A 430 -17.35 23.19 -6.83
N HIS A 431 -16.96 22.02 -6.30
CA HIS A 431 -15.55 21.64 -6.10
C HIS A 431 -15.09 20.50 -7.01
N ALA A 432 -15.99 19.86 -7.76
CA ALA A 432 -15.74 18.63 -8.51
C ALA A 432 -14.53 18.73 -9.45
N ASP A 433 -14.38 19.81 -10.21
CA ASP A 433 -13.25 19.97 -11.13
C ASP A 433 -11.90 20.03 -10.41
N LYS A 434 -11.83 20.76 -9.28
CA LYS A 434 -10.61 20.84 -8.45
C LYS A 434 -10.28 19.49 -7.83
N ILE A 435 -11.30 18.78 -7.34
CA ILE A 435 -11.15 17.43 -6.78
C ILE A 435 -10.61 16.49 -7.87
N ASN A 436 -11.25 16.45 -9.04
CA ASN A 436 -10.85 15.62 -10.17
C ASN A 436 -9.41 15.88 -10.59
N LEU A 437 -9.01 17.16 -10.74
CA LEU A 437 -7.64 17.54 -11.06
C LEU A 437 -6.63 17.03 -10.02
N SER A 438 -6.97 17.11 -8.73
CA SER A 438 -6.11 16.62 -7.66
C SER A 438 -5.95 15.10 -7.65
N LEU A 439 -6.91 14.35 -8.20
CA LEU A 439 -6.89 12.90 -8.27
C LEU A 439 -6.19 12.35 -9.53
N MET A 440 -5.95 13.20 -10.53
CA MET A 440 -5.34 12.80 -11.80
C MET A 440 -4.00 12.07 -11.66
N PRO A 441 -3.07 12.46 -10.76
CA PRO A 441 -1.82 11.71 -10.59
C PRO A 441 -2.05 10.24 -10.22
N TYR A 442 -3.04 9.93 -9.38
CA TYR A 442 -3.36 8.57 -8.97
C TYR A 442 -4.05 7.77 -10.08
N VAL A 443 -4.95 8.40 -10.84
CA VAL A 443 -5.55 7.78 -12.03
C VAL A 443 -4.47 7.43 -13.06
N LYS A 444 -3.49 8.33 -13.27
CA LYS A 444 -2.33 8.06 -14.14
C LYS A 444 -1.47 6.91 -13.65
N GLN A 445 -1.26 6.78 -12.33
CA GLN A 445 -0.51 5.63 -11.79
C GLN A 445 -1.21 4.30 -12.05
N ILE A 446 -2.54 4.25 -11.93
CA ILE A 446 -3.34 3.06 -12.27
C ILE A 446 -3.19 2.73 -13.77
N LEU A 447 -3.34 3.73 -14.65
CA LEU A 447 -3.19 3.55 -16.09
C LEU A 447 -1.77 3.12 -16.48
N ASN A 448 -0.74 3.66 -15.84
CA ASN A 448 0.65 3.33 -16.13
C ASN A 448 0.97 1.86 -15.85
N VAL A 449 0.38 1.27 -14.81
CA VAL A 449 0.53 -0.16 -14.54
C VAL A 449 0.07 -0.98 -15.75
N LEU A 450 -1.12 -0.69 -16.28
CA LEU A 450 -1.64 -1.40 -17.45
C LEU A 450 -0.79 -1.13 -18.68
N ALA A 451 -0.38 0.12 -18.89
CA ALA A 451 0.45 0.48 -20.04
C ALA A 451 1.82 -0.23 -20.03
N ILE A 452 2.40 -0.47 -18.86
CA ILE A 452 3.70 -1.13 -18.71
C ILE A 452 3.56 -2.65 -18.83
N TRP A 453 2.61 -3.24 -18.11
CA TRP A 453 2.53 -4.70 -17.97
C TRP A 453 1.58 -5.38 -18.94
N TYR A 454 0.58 -4.65 -19.45
CA TYR A 454 -0.50 -5.15 -20.30
C TYR A 454 -0.79 -4.19 -21.47
N PRO A 455 0.19 -3.91 -22.34
CA PRO A 455 0.07 -2.90 -23.40
C PRO A 455 -1.11 -3.15 -24.35
N ASN A 456 -1.38 -4.42 -24.67
CA ASN A 456 -2.52 -4.82 -25.51
C ASN A 456 -3.86 -4.47 -24.84
N GLU A 457 -4.02 -4.77 -23.55
CA GLU A 457 -5.22 -4.41 -22.80
C GLU A 457 -5.35 -2.89 -22.62
N TYR A 458 -4.22 -2.20 -22.44
CA TYR A 458 -4.17 -0.75 -22.36
C TYR A 458 -4.68 -0.08 -23.66
N GLN A 459 -4.41 -0.66 -24.82
CA GLN A 459 -4.99 -0.19 -26.08
C GLN A 459 -6.51 -0.35 -26.10
N GLN A 460 -7.03 -1.48 -25.61
CA GLN A 460 -8.47 -1.74 -25.56
C GLN A 460 -9.23 -0.70 -24.71
N ILE A 461 -8.67 -0.28 -23.57
CA ILE A 461 -9.32 0.77 -22.75
C ILE A 461 -9.33 2.15 -23.44
N ILE A 462 -8.36 2.42 -24.33
CA ILE A 462 -8.31 3.67 -25.10
C ILE A 462 -9.38 3.66 -26.19
N GLU A 463 -9.48 2.56 -26.95
CA GLU A 463 -10.53 2.37 -27.94
C GLU A 463 -11.92 2.45 -27.29
N LEU A 464 -12.07 1.87 -26.10
CA LEU A 464 -13.30 1.94 -25.32
C LEU A 464 -13.62 3.37 -24.89
N ALA A 465 -12.61 4.12 -24.43
CA ALA A 465 -12.76 5.52 -24.08
C ALA A 465 -13.16 6.38 -25.29
N GLN A 466 -12.71 6.03 -26.49
CA GLN A 466 -13.04 6.73 -27.74
C GLN A 466 -14.45 6.38 -28.26
N GLY A 467 -15.08 5.33 -27.75
CA GLY A 467 -16.44 4.92 -28.10
C GLY A 467 -16.51 3.78 -29.14
N ASN A 468 -15.39 3.11 -29.43
CA ASN A 468 -15.31 2.02 -30.42
C ASN A 468 -15.78 0.68 -29.82
N VAL A 469 -17.02 0.63 -29.32
CA VAL A 469 -17.57 -0.51 -28.56
C VAL A 469 -17.76 -1.76 -29.42
N GLU A 470 -18.14 -1.61 -30.70
CA GLU A 470 -18.40 -2.76 -31.58
C GLU A 470 -17.14 -3.55 -31.94
N ASP A 471 -16.00 -2.87 -32.10
CA ASP A 471 -14.74 -3.54 -32.45
C ASP A 471 -14.20 -4.34 -31.27
N ILE A 472 -14.33 -3.82 -30.06
CA ILE A 472 -13.98 -4.54 -28.82
C ILE A 472 -14.85 -5.79 -28.69
N LYS A 473 -16.17 -5.71 -28.94
CA LYS A 473 -17.05 -6.88 -28.89
C LYS A 473 -16.65 -7.98 -29.86
N LYS A 474 -16.18 -7.64 -31.06
CA LYS A 474 -15.68 -8.62 -32.04
C LYS A 474 -14.42 -9.32 -31.50
N HIS A 475 -13.44 -8.56 -31.01
CA HIS A 475 -12.20 -9.11 -30.46
C HIS A 475 -12.44 -10.02 -29.23
N LEU A 476 -13.44 -9.69 -28.39
CA LEU A 476 -13.80 -10.47 -27.22
C LEU A 476 -14.41 -11.84 -27.53
N GLY A 477 -15.12 -11.96 -28.65
CA GLY A 477 -15.66 -13.25 -29.11
C GLY A 477 -14.56 -14.24 -29.49
N ASP A 478 -13.44 -13.74 -30.01
CA ASP A 478 -12.34 -14.56 -30.53
C ASP A 478 -11.29 -14.89 -29.46
N LYS A 479 -11.00 -13.97 -28.53
CA LYS A 479 -9.97 -14.16 -27.49
C LYS A 479 -10.35 -13.50 -26.15
N PRO A 480 -11.08 -14.22 -25.26
CA PRO A 480 -11.53 -13.69 -23.96
C PRO A 480 -10.41 -13.18 -23.03
N GLN A 481 -9.19 -13.72 -23.20
CA GLN A 481 -8.00 -13.35 -22.42
C GLN A 481 -7.57 -11.88 -22.62
N TYR A 482 -8.05 -11.20 -23.67
CA TYR A 482 -7.62 -9.83 -24.04
C TYR A 482 -8.13 -8.73 -23.11
N ILE A 483 -9.07 -9.04 -22.21
CA ILE A 483 -9.54 -8.10 -21.19
C ILE A 483 -9.64 -8.75 -19.81
N GLU A 484 -9.05 -9.94 -19.64
CA GLU A 484 -9.22 -10.72 -18.41
C GLU A 484 -8.74 -9.94 -17.19
N HIS A 485 -7.59 -9.25 -17.30
CA HIS A 485 -7.11 -8.41 -16.21
C HIS A 485 -7.90 -7.11 -16.09
N LEU A 486 -8.37 -6.51 -17.19
CA LEU A 486 -9.25 -5.33 -17.12
C LEU A 486 -10.56 -5.63 -16.36
N LEU A 487 -11.14 -6.81 -16.58
CA LEU A 487 -12.30 -7.32 -15.85
C LEU A 487 -11.90 -7.65 -14.40
N GLY A 488 -10.79 -8.36 -14.19
CA GLY A 488 -10.25 -8.69 -12.87
C GLY A 488 -9.96 -7.47 -11.99
N TYR A 489 -9.49 -6.38 -12.59
CA TYR A 489 -9.24 -5.11 -11.92
C TYR A 489 -10.47 -4.21 -11.84
N GLY A 490 -11.60 -4.63 -12.43
CA GLY A 490 -12.86 -3.88 -12.47
C GLY A 490 -12.76 -2.54 -13.19
N ILE A 491 -11.82 -2.40 -14.11
CA ILE A 491 -11.62 -1.21 -14.94
C ILE A 491 -12.67 -1.18 -16.06
N VAL A 492 -13.01 -2.36 -16.58
CA VAL A 492 -14.07 -2.57 -17.56
C VAL A 492 -15.16 -3.41 -16.90
N ASN A 493 -16.41 -3.05 -17.16
CA ASN A 493 -17.60 -3.82 -16.77
C ASN A 493 -18.55 -3.94 -17.97
N PHE A 494 -19.41 -4.95 -17.98
CA PHE A 494 -20.47 -5.07 -18.99
C PHE A 494 -21.78 -4.49 -18.47
N ILE A 495 -22.39 -3.59 -19.22
CA ILE A 495 -23.72 -3.02 -18.96
C ILE A 495 -24.57 -3.30 -20.19
N ASP A 496 -25.66 -4.06 -20.01
CA ASP A 496 -26.55 -4.50 -21.11
C ASP A 496 -25.81 -5.24 -22.24
N GLY A 497 -24.73 -5.95 -21.88
CA GLY A 497 -23.87 -6.65 -22.84
C GLY A 497 -22.83 -5.78 -23.55
N ASP A 498 -22.76 -4.48 -23.24
CA ASP A 498 -21.73 -3.56 -23.75
C ASP A 498 -20.59 -3.37 -22.73
N PRO A 499 -19.30 -3.52 -23.13
CA PRO A 499 -18.20 -3.12 -22.27
C PRO A 499 -18.24 -1.61 -22.02
N LYS A 500 -17.98 -1.19 -20.78
CA LYS A 500 -17.90 0.21 -20.35
C LYS A 500 -16.80 0.38 -19.33
N LEU A 501 -16.13 1.53 -19.37
CA LEU A 501 -15.14 1.89 -18.35
C LEU A 501 -15.84 2.23 -17.04
N SER A 502 -15.38 1.61 -15.95
CA SER A 502 -15.94 1.77 -14.61
C SER A 502 -15.59 3.11 -13.98
N ILE A 503 -14.46 3.73 -14.35
CA ILE A 503 -13.98 5.00 -13.77
C ILE A 503 -14.17 6.13 -14.79
N PHE A 504 -15.20 6.95 -14.60
CA PHE A 504 -15.49 8.02 -15.57
C PHE A 504 -14.36 9.06 -15.69
N VAL A 505 -13.68 9.42 -14.59
CA VAL A 505 -12.57 10.37 -14.63
C VAL A 505 -11.41 9.84 -15.49
N MET A 506 -11.21 8.52 -15.53
CA MET A 506 -10.25 7.86 -16.42
C MET A 506 -10.67 8.01 -17.89
N SER A 507 -11.96 7.82 -18.20
CA SER A 507 -12.48 8.00 -19.56
C SER A 507 -12.25 9.42 -20.09
N LYS A 508 -12.46 10.45 -19.25
CA LYS A 508 -12.17 11.84 -19.61
C LYS A 508 -10.69 12.06 -19.90
N GLN A 509 -9.80 11.49 -19.09
CA GLN A 509 -8.35 11.60 -19.30
C GLN A 509 -7.92 10.95 -20.61
N LEU A 510 -8.44 9.76 -20.92
CA LEU A 510 -8.14 9.04 -22.17
C LEU A 510 -8.70 9.76 -23.41
N LYS A 511 -9.85 10.44 -23.30
CA LYS A 511 -10.46 11.26 -24.37
C LYS A 511 -9.74 12.58 -24.64
N VAL A 512 -9.15 13.22 -23.62
CA VAL A 512 -8.47 14.54 -23.75
C VAL A 512 -7.01 14.39 -24.16
N SER A 513 -6.40 13.23 -23.91
CA SER A 513 -5.02 12.91 -24.29
C SER A 513 -4.91 11.79 -25.32
N PRO A 514 -5.65 11.80 -26.46
CA PRO A 514 -5.36 10.88 -27.54
C PRO A 514 -3.93 11.13 -28.01
N LYS A 515 -3.41 12.36 -28.05
CA LYS A 515 -2.01 12.63 -28.45
C LYS A 515 -0.92 12.12 -27.50
N ASN A 516 -1.19 11.86 -26.21
CA ASN A 516 -0.22 11.18 -25.33
C ASN A 516 -0.42 9.67 -25.36
N ALA A 517 -1.65 9.19 -25.52
CA ALA A 517 -1.96 7.80 -25.79
C ALA A 517 -1.37 7.38 -27.15
N ASP A 518 -1.58 8.15 -28.22
CA ASP A 518 -0.94 8.10 -29.54
C ASP A 518 0.56 8.43 -29.45
N ASN A 519 1.11 9.32 -28.61
CA ASN A 519 2.59 9.37 -28.52
C ASN A 519 3.19 8.13 -27.82
N LEU A 520 2.41 7.43 -26.99
CA LEU A 520 2.77 6.15 -26.37
C LEU A 520 2.44 4.94 -27.29
N LEU A 521 1.41 5.03 -28.15
CA LEU A 521 0.85 3.98 -29.01
C LEU A 521 1.12 4.17 -30.52
N SER A 522 1.22 5.38 -31.06
CA SER A 522 1.69 5.66 -32.44
C SER A 522 3.20 5.48 -32.61
N LYS A 523 3.98 5.49 -31.52
CA LYS A 523 5.34 4.92 -31.48
C LYS A 523 5.34 3.37 -31.42
N TYR A 524 4.19 2.78 -31.11
CA TYR A 524 3.94 1.33 -30.98
C TYR A 524 3.37 0.76 -32.29
N ASN A 525 2.50 1.51 -32.99
CA ASN A 525 1.77 1.09 -34.20
C ASN A 525 2.45 1.50 -35.52
N SER A 526 3.49 2.34 -35.52
CA SER A 526 4.38 2.43 -36.68
C SER A 526 5.41 1.30 -36.64
N LYS A 527 4.97 0.04 -36.84
CA LYS A 527 5.76 -1.13 -37.25
C LYS A 527 4.92 -2.42 -37.21
N GLU A 528 3.80 -2.42 -37.92
CA GLU A 528 3.35 -3.64 -38.62
C GLU A 528 3.88 -3.70 -40.06
N ALA A 529 4.77 -2.78 -40.45
CA ALA A 529 5.60 -2.96 -41.61
C ALA A 529 6.91 -3.60 -41.16
N ASN A 530 7.16 -4.83 -41.64
CA ASN A 530 8.43 -5.56 -41.53
C ASN A 530 9.63 -4.61 -41.50
N GLU A 531 10.20 -4.38 -40.32
CA GLU A 531 11.46 -3.67 -40.21
C GLU A 531 12.61 -4.65 -40.07
N ASN A 532 13.64 -4.43 -40.88
CA ASN A 532 14.83 -5.24 -40.90
C ASN A 532 15.62 -5.02 -39.59
N ILE A 533 16.26 -6.07 -39.08
CA ILE A 533 17.10 -6.03 -37.87
C ILE A 533 18.15 -4.91 -37.93
N ASP A 534 18.65 -4.60 -39.13
CA ASP A 534 19.60 -3.51 -39.38
C ASP A 534 19.03 -2.10 -39.07
N ASP A 535 17.73 -1.88 -39.31
CA ASP A 535 17.06 -0.59 -39.05
C ASP A 535 16.83 -0.38 -37.55
N ILE A 536 16.49 -1.45 -36.83
CA ILE A 536 16.37 -1.48 -35.36
C ILE A 536 17.70 -1.12 -34.71
N HIS A 537 18.78 -1.76 -35.16
CA HIS A 537 20.14 -1.50 -34.68
C HIS A 537 20.60 -0.06 -34.97
N ALA A 538 20.27 0.46 -36.15
CA ALA A 538 20.55 1.86 -36.50
C ALA A 538 19.79 2.85 -35.61
N GLU A 539 18.51 2.60 -35.31
CA GLU A 539 17.68 3.45 -34.44
C GLU A 539 18.24 3.50 -33.01
N VAL A 540 18.54 2.34 -32.42
CA VAL A 540 19.11 2.23 -31.07
C VAL A 540 20.44 2.96 -30.98
N SER A 541 21.34 2.74 -31.96
CA SER A 541 22.65 3.39 -32.00
C SER A 541 22.51 4.92 -32.14
N MET A 542 21.62 5.40 -33.01
CA MET A 542 21.39 6.83 -33.21
C MET A 542 20.89 7.52 -31.92
N ARG A 543 19.86 6.96 -31.28
CA ARG A 543 19.24 7.55 -30.07
C ARG A 543 20.19 7.50 -28.87
N ARG A 544 20.89 6.39 -28.68
CA ARG A 544 21.93 6.27 -27.66
C ARG A 544 23.03 7.31 -27.85
N ASN A 545 23.54 7.47 -29.07
CA ASN A 545 24.58 8.47 -29.35
C ASN A 545 24.11 9.91 -29.06
N LYS A 546 22.83 10.22 -29.31
CA LYS A 546 22.23 11.52 -28.97
C LYS A 546 22.22 11.74 -27.46
N ILE A 547 21.75 10.76 -26.69
CA ILE A 547 21.73 10.81 -25.23
C ILE A 547 23.13 10.91 -24.65
N GLU A 548 24.07 10.09 -25.12
CA GLU A 548 25.46 10.13 -24.65
C GLU A 548 26.09 11.51 -24.81
N ARG A 549 25.87 12.17 -25.95
CA ARG A 549 26.37 13.52 -26.19
C ARG A 549 25.77 14.53 -25.20
N LYS A 550 24.45 14.49 -25.00
CA LYS A 550 23.77 15.37 -24.03
C LYS A 550 24.27 15.12 -22.60
N LEU A 551 24.36 13.87 -22.17
CA LEU A 551 24.85 13.50 -20.86
C LEU A 551 26.31 13.90 -20.63
N ARG A 552 27.20 13.63 -21.58
CA ARG A 552 28.60 14.04 -21.47
C ARG A 552 28.73 15.56 -21.30
N ASN A 553 27.96 16.34 -22.06
CA ASN A 553 27.98 17.79 -21.94
C ASN A 553 27.43 18.28 -20.60
N LEU A 554 26.27 17.78 -20.18
CA LEU A 554 25.65 18.12 -18.90
C LEU A 554 26.60 17.79 -17.75
N LEU A 555 27.05 16.55 -17.64
CA LEU A 555 27.90 16.08 -16.54
C LEU A 555 29.25 16.80 -16.51
N LYS A 556 29.85 17.05 -17.69
CA LYS A 556 31.09 17.83 -17.81
C LYS A 556 30.92 19.26 -17.30
N GLN A 557 29.83 19.92 -17.68
CA GLN A 557 29.56 21.29 -17.23
C GLN A 557 29.24 21.34 -15.74
N THR A 558 28.38 20.45 -15.25
CA THR A 558 27.98 20.39 -13.84
C THR A 558 29.18 20.15 -12.92
N LEU A 559 30.01 19.14 -13.21
CA LEU A 559 31.18 18.84 -12.39
C LEU A 559 32.24 19.96 -12.44
N LYS A 560 32.46 20.59 -13.61
CA LYS A 560 33.38 21.73 -13.77
C LYS A 560 32.90 22.95 -12.98
N LEU A 561 31.59 23.23 -13.01
CA LEU A 561 30.98 24.35 -12.29
C LEU A 561 31.01 24.15 -10.77
N MET A 562 30.70 22.94 -10.29
CA MET A 562 30.59 22.66 -8.86
C MET A 562 31.95 22.46 -8.17
N TYR A 563 32.92 21.82 -8.85
CA TYR A 563 34.18 21.42 -8.23
C TYR A 563 35.42 22.17 -8.75
N GLY A 564 35.28 23.03 -9.77
CA GLY A 564 36.34 23.88 -10.29
C GLY A 564 37.61 23.09 -10.62
N LYS A 565 38.74 23.42 -9.96
CA LYS A 565 40.03 22.74 -10.17
C LYS A 565 40.05 21.27 -9.73
N LYS A 566 39.10 20.82 -8.89
CA LYS A 566 39.01 19.43 -8.39
C LYS A 566 38.03 18.55 -9.18
N CYS A 567 37.49 19.04 -10.29
CA CYS A 567 36.51 18.30 -11.09
C CYS A 567 37.05 16.97 -11.63
N MET A 568 38.36 16.88 -11.93
CA MET A 568 38.99 15.63 -12.37
C MET A 568 39.03 14.58 -11.25
N ASP A 569 39.39 14.97 -10.03
CA ASP A 569 39.45 14.05 -8.88
C ASP A 569 38.06 13.47 -8.57
N GLU A 570 37.00 14.29 -8.67
CA GLU A 570 35.64 13.86 -8.40
C GLU A 570 35.07 12.96 -9.50
N LEU A 571 35.42 13.23 -10.76
CA LEU A 571 35.12 12.35 -11.89
C LEU A 571 35.76 10.98 -11.67
N MET A 572 37.04 10.93 -11.28
CA MET A 572 37.75 9.67 -11.06
C MET A 572 37.14 8.87 -9.90
N LYS A 573 36.78 9.51 -8.77
CA LYS A 573 36.07 8.82 -7.67
C LYS A 573 34.72 8.25 -8.09
N SER A 574 34.10 8.83 -9.11
CA SER A 574 32.77 8.45 -9.55
C SER A 574 32.77 7.13 -10.32
N ILE A 575 33.87 6.79 -11.00
CA ILE A 575 33.95 5.62 -11.89
C ILE A 575 34.67 4.48 -11.16
N SER A 576 34.27 3.22 -11.38
CA SER A 576 34.89 2.05 -10.71
C SER A 576 36.15 1.51 -11.40
N ASP A 577 36.27 1.68 -12.73
CA ASP A 577 37.44 1.28 -13.51
C ASP A 577 38.08 2.52 -14.14
N HIS A 578 39.38 2.71 -13.87
CA HIS A 578 40.10 3.91 -14.26
C HIS A 578 40.88 3.78 -15.54
N GLY A 579 41.02 2.58 -16.14
CA GLY A 579 41.47 2.32 -17.52
C GLY A 579 42.60 3.19 -18.12
N GLY A 580 43.50 3.77 -17.33
CA GLY A 580 44.48 4.76 -17.80
C GLY A 580 43.93 6.17 -18.13
N LEU A 581 42.69 6.49 -17.72
CA LEU A 581 42.00 7.77 -17.96
C LEU A 581 42.72 9.00 -17.37
N ASN A 582 43.59 8.80 -16.36
CA ASN A 582 44.45 9.84 -15.76
C ASN A 582 45.44 10.50 -16.73
N ARG A 583 45.64 9.92 -17.92
CA ARG A 583 46.53 10.46 -18.96
C ARG A 583 45.88 11.56 -19.80
N TYR A 584 44.56 11.73 -19.69
CA TYR A 584 43.81 12.73 -20.45
C TYR A 584 43.51 13.98 -19.62
N SER A 585 43.37 15.12 -20.31
CA SER A 585 42.87 16.34 -19.69
C SER A 585 41.41 16.16 -19.27
N TYR A 586 40.93 16.96 -18.31
CA TYR A 586 39.51 16.92 -17.93
C TYR A 586 38.57 17.20 -19.10
N ASP A 587 38.99 17.99 -20.09
CA ASP A 587 38.13 18.27 -21.24
C ASP A 587 38.12 17.11 -22.26
N ASP A 588 39.16 16.28 -22.29
CA ASP A 588 39.32 15.15 -23.23
C ASP A 588 38.89 13.79 -22.67
N VAL A 589 38.98 13.59 -21.36
CA VAL A 589 38.63 12.31 -20.70
C VAL A 589 37.21 11.85 -21.02
N TRP A 590 36.29 12.80 -21.20
CA TRP A 590 34.88 12.55 -21.55
C TRP A 590 34.70 11.87 -22.91
N LYS A 591 35.68 11.86 -23.81
CA LYS A 591 35.62 11.12 -25.08
C LYS A 591 35.89 9.62 -24.90
N HIS A 592 36.49 9.26 -23.77
CA HIS A 592 36.95 7.90 -23.47
C HIS A 592 36.06 7.16 -22.46
N LEU A 593 35.04 7.83 -21.91
CA LEU A 593 34.08 7.21 -20.99
C LEU A 593 33.05 6.36 -21.76
N TYR A 594 32.62 5.24 -21.20
CA TYR A 594 31.51 4.45 -21.70
C TYR A 594 30.18 4.92 -21.09
N PHE A 595 29.05 4.50 -21.68
CA PHE A 595 27.72 4.81 -21.16
C PHE A 595 27.53 4.38 -19.69
N LYS A 596 28.09 3.22 -19.33
CA LYS A 596 28.12 2.72 -17.96
C LYS A 596 28.82 3.69 -17.00
N ASP A 597 29.91 4.32 -17.44
CA ASP A 597 30.64 5.30 -16.63
C ASP A 597 29.80 6.57 -16.41
N LEU A 598 29.07 7.02 -17.43
CA LEU A 598 28.11 8.14 -17.30
C LEU A 598 27.03 7.82 -16.26
N SER A 599 26.53 6.57 -16.26
CA SER A 599 25.54 6.10 -15.28
C SER A 599 26.10 6.14 -13.85
N GLN A 600 27.35 5.69 -13.65
CA GLN A 600 28.01 5.72 -12.34
C GLN A 600 28.24 7.16 -11.84
N ILE A 601 28.58 8.08 -12.74
CA ILE A 601 28.75 9.50 -12.42
C ILE A 601 27.42 10.10 -11.97
N ILE A 602 26.32 9.80 -12.66
CA ILE A 602 24.98 10.26 -12.28
C ILE A 602 24.56 9.71 -10.92
N ASP A 603 24.78 8.42 -10.68
CA ASP A 603 24.40 7.76 -9.43
C ASP A 603 25.08 8.39 -8.21
N LYS A 604 26.40 8.59 -8.28
CA LYS A 604 27.19 9.16 -7.18
C LYS A 604 26.99 10.66 -7.00
N ASN A 605 26.63 11.38 -8.05
CA ASN A 605 26.43 12.84 -8.01
C ASN A 605 24.96 13.25 -8.08
N TRP A 606 24.02 12.34 -7.77
CA TRP A 606 22.59 12.53 -7.99
C TRP A 606 22.02 13.79 -7.33
N ILE A 607 22.46 14.13 -6.11
CA ILE A 607 21.98 15.31 -5.38
C ILE A 607 22.20 16.60 -6.19
N LEU A 608 23.26 16.67 -6.98
CA LEU A 608 23.57 17.81 -7.84
C LEU A 608 22.76 17.82 -9.14
N LEU A 609 22.25 16.66 -9.55
CA LEU A 609 21.62 16.41 -10.85
C LEU A 609 20.09 16.29 -10.76
N GLN A 610 19.52 16.07 -9.58
CA GLN A 610 18.08 15.84 -9.37
C GLN A 610 17.18 16.91 -10.02
N ASN A 611 17.58 18.19 -9.94
CA ASN A 611 16.81 19.30 -10.51
C ASN A 611 16.89 19.35 -12.05
N TRP A 612 17.95 18.80 -12.63
CA TRP A 612 18.13 18.75 -14.08
C TRP A 612 17.22 17.69 -14.69
N PHE A 613 17.09 16.54 -14.05
CA PHE A 613 16.27 15.43 -14.53
C PHE A 613 14.78 15.56 -14.18
N SER A 614 14.40 16.29 -13.12
CA SER A 614 12.98 16.47 -12.69
C SER A 614 12.20 15.14 -12.58
N ARG A 615 12.90 14.06 -12.20
CA ARG A 615 12.44 12.67 -12.11
C ARG A 615 13.05 11.98 -10.90
N ASP A 616 12.51 10.82 -10.53
CA ASP A 616 13.09 10.02 -9.44
C ASP A 616 14.43 9.40 -9.85
N LYS A 617 15.34 9.25 -8.89
CA LYS A 617 16.67 8.65 -9.11
C LYS A 617 16.56 7.26 -9.71
N ASN A 618 15.68 6.43 -9.14
CA ASN A 618 15.59 5.03 -9.51
C ASN A 618 15.01 4.88 -10.93
N GLU A 619 14.07 5.74 -11.33
CA GLU A 619 13.55 5.79 -12.69
C GLU A 619 14.65 6.08 -13.72
N VAL A 620 15.47 7.13 -13.47
CA VAL A 620 16.57 7.50 -14.39
C VAL A 620 17.63 6.41 -14.46
N MET A 621 18.03 5.86 -13.31
CA MET A 621 19.03 4.78 -13.25
C MET A 621 18.52 3.50 -13.93
N PHE A 622 17.23 3.21 -13.83
CA PHE A 622 16.59 2.06 -14.48
C PHE A 622 16.59 2.22 -16.00
N TRP A 623 16.22 3.39 -16.54
CA TRP A 623 16.28 3.66 -17.98
C TRP A 623 17.72 3.59 -18.52
N MET A 624 18.69 4.16 -17.81
CA MET A 624 20.09 4.12 -18.21
C MET A 624 20.65 2.70 -18.24
N LYS A 625 20.32 1.89 -17.24
CA LYS A 625 20.71 0.48 -17.18
C LYS A 625 20.17 -0.28 -18.38
N HIS A 626 18.87 -0.14 -18.66
CA HIS A 626 18.23 -0.82 -19.78
C HIS A 626 18.80 -0.38 -21.14
N ILE A 627 19.07 0.91 -21.34
CA ILE A 627 19.75 1.41 -22.56
C ILE A 627 21.16 0.81 -22.72
N ASN A 628 21.86 0.58 -21.61
CA ASN A 628 23.22 0.05 -21.64
C ASN A 628 23.27 -1.46 -21.95
N GLU A 629 22.24 -2.21 -21.56
CA GLU A 629 22.13 -3.67 -21.75
C GLU A 629 22.03 -4.06 -23.25
N PHE A 630 21.37 -3.24 -24.07
CA PHE A 630 21.15 -3.52 -25.49
C PHE A 630 22.19 -2.83 -26.40
N ARG A 631 23.48 -3.04 -26.13
CA ARG A 631 24.59 -2.49 -26.94
C ARG A 631 24.82 -3.29 -28.22
N VAL A 632 24.57 -2.62 -29.35
CA VAL A 632 24.63 -3.19 -30.71
C VAL A 632 26.04 -3.58 -31.18
N ASP A 633 27.11 -3.05 -30.57
CA ASP A 633 28.47 -3.25 -31.10
C ASP A 633 29.21 -4.50 -30.58
N ALA A 634 28.62 -5.31 -29.68
CA ALA A 634 29.39 -6.32 -28.97
C ALA A 634 28.84 -7.75 -28.93
N HIS A 635 27.52 -8.00 -29.02
CA HIS A 635 27.02 -9.38 -29.09
C HIS A 635 25.70 -9.44 -29.86
N ASN A 636 25.61 -10.46 -30.73
CA ASN A 636 24.45 -10.88 -31.54
C ASN A 636 23.26 -11.34 -30.64
N ASN A 637 22.78 -10.48 -29.76
CA ASN A 637 21.59 -10.78 -28.97
C ASN A 637 20.37 -10.34 -29.78
N GLU A 638 19.57 -11.31 -30.22
CA GLU A 638 18.24 -11.07 -30.76
C GLU A 638 17.45 -10.26 -29.71
N ILE A 639 17.11 -9.01 -30.04
CA ILE A 639 16.30 -8.17 -29.16
C ILE A 639 14.86 -8.64 -29.34
N SER A 640 14.24 -9.14 -28.27
CA SER A 640 12.82 -9.49 -28.33
C SER A 640 11.98 -8.25 -28.64
N ASN A 641 10.81 -8.41 -29.26
CA ASN A 641 9.95 -7.27 -29.55
C ASN A 641 9.60 -6.50 -28.27
N ASP A 642 9.37 -7.19 -27.15
CA ASP A 642 9.05 -6.58 -25.85
C ASP A 642 10.24 -5.78 -25.28
N ASP A 643 11.46 -6.31 -25.39
CA ASP A 643 12.68 -5.62 -24.96
C ASP A 643 12.96 -4.39 -25.82
N PHE A 644 12.74 -4.48 -27.13
CA PHE A 644 12.91 -3.33 -28.03
C PHE A 644 11.89 -2.23 -27.75
N LEU A 645 10.65 -2.61 -27.43
CA LEU A 645 9.58 -1.69 -27.05
C LEU A 645 9.91 -0.99 -25.74
N TYR A 646 10.40 -1.74 -24.76
CA TYR A 646 10.82 -1.17 -23.48
C TYR A 646 12.06 -0.26 -23.62
N LEU A 647 13.03 -0.64 -24.46
CA LEU A 647 14.20 0.15 -24.83
C LEU A 647 13.81 1.50 -25.45
N LYS A 648 12.80 1.53 -26.33
CA LYS A 648 12.24 2.76 -26.91
C LYS A 648 11.60 3.67 -25.87
N VAL A 649 10.93 3.10 -24.87
CA VAL A 649 10.35 3.86 -23.75
C VAL A 649 11.47 4.47 -22.91
N ALA A 650 12.48 3.69 -22.54
CA ALA A 650 13.64 4.17 -21.78
C ALA A 650 14.36 5.32 -22.52
N PHE A 651 14.59 5.18 -23.83
CA PHE A 651 15.16 6.27 -24.64
C PHE A 651 14.31 7.53 -24.61
N THR A 652 13.00 7.41 -24.79
CA THR A 652 12.09 8.57 -24.85
C THR A 652 12.06 9.31 -23.51
N ARG A 653 11.97 8.57 -22.40
CA ARG A 653 11.92 9.16 -21.06
C ARG A 653 13.21 9.85 -20.67
N LEU A 654 14.36 9.27 -21.04
CA LEU A 654 15.65 9.87 -20.77
C LEU A 654 15.92 11.07 -21.69
N GLU A 655 15.45 11.05 -22.93
CA GLU A 655 15.46 12.22 -23.83
C GLU A 655 14.62 13.37 -23.27
N GLU A 656 13.37 13.12 -22.85
CA GLU A 656 12.49 14.12 -22.22
C GLU A 656 13.14 14.75 -20.98
N ALA A 657 13.76 13.92 -20.14
CA ALA A 657 14.46 14.38 -18.94
C ALA A 657 15.73 15.19 -19.24
N LEU A 658 16.23 15.14 -20.48
CA LEU A 658 17.41 15.88 -20.95
C LEU A 658 17.06 17.01 -21.95
N GLU A 659 15.78 17.23 -22.25
CA GLU A 659 15.29 18.37 -23.05
C GLU A 659 15.04 19.61 -22.19
N THR A 660 14.96 19.48 -20.87
CA THR A 660 14.93 20.58 -19.90
C THR A 660 16.28 21.30 -19.71
N VAL A 661 17.29 20.94 -20.52
CA VAL A 661 18.71 21.27 -20.33
C VAL A 661 19.29 22.15 -21.45
N ASP A 662 18.50 22.50 -22.48
CA ASP A 662 18.95 23.43 -23.55
C ASP A 662 18.77 24.91 -23.18
#